data_AF-A0A661T7D2-F1
#
_entry.id   AF-A0A661T7D2-F1
#
_cell.length_a   1.000
_cell.length_b   1.000
_cell.length_c   1.000
_cell.angle_alpha   90.00
_cell.angle_beta   90.00
_cell.angle_gamma   90.00
#
_symmetry.space_group_name_H-M   'P 1'
#
loop_
_entity.id
_entity.type
_entity.pdbx_description
1 polymer ?
#
loop_
_entity_poly.entity_id
_entity_poly.type
_entity_poly.pdbx_seq_one_letter_code
_entity_poly.pdbx_strand_id
1 'polypeptide(L)'
;MEIINESPFETAYIPGRLPFPGHSLTLIVKGTFDLSPGKTATPSEEQLYPTGDEFYEEDEEMLGGPRYASDFAYFKPAADLLLVGKCHAPAGERCLARKVSFQAGAGARSLMVTGNRTWKRGLMGSAPSAPEPFTAIDLKYQNSYGGPGYAENPVGKGFGKQVDKNGKKIKYLPNITHLTDTLSTPRTRLEPAGFGPLNRTWKQRSSCLGTYKGKYLKEYWPWFPADFDWHYFNAAPVDMQVKEYLAGDEKLGFTNLHPRHEQYDAALPGVRIRCFVNRRLDMEPGDPQFKEVKMHLDTLWVDMDSETLVLVWRGWCEVLSEEFEDIGHLLVVSELCKDPLKPVEYYREYLDRRLREMEKDRAGDLPEEPDQPEEPKEADKDVEAEIARAEQEGRARLISAGIDPDNPPEQSEEDKEKERALLEELGFGPDESKVPLTRGLVHERFKRGEGFAGEDLSGLDLSGLALAGIDLHECILAHAIFKNSDLSGADLSMADLSHADLTSANLQGASLSEADFTQAVLEGADLGNAILEGAVFEKAAMQKAVLSDVKAAGAYFSRADLSDSLLTGSVFAKADFSEALLHRADFGGSDLKEASVEGACGPGICMDKADLTELRASEGCDFSGGSFRRVLAAESIWENADLSGADFSFARMEGADFTSAVLEAANFAAADMKFARFPRANLKGAKMVSVNLFQGSLEKADLTGTDLRGSNLYAAEFLEAHMEETLLEFADIKMTKLSRK
;
A
#
# COMPACT_ATOMS: atom_id res chain seq x y z
N MET A 1 -12.90 12.59 11.70
CA MET A 1 -12.12 11.49 12.31
C MET A 1 -10.78 11.33 11.61
N GLU A 2 -9.67 11.42 12.35
CA GLU A 2 -8.31 11.12 11.91
C GLU A 2 -7.77 9.90 12.67
N ILE A 3 -7.00 9.02 12.00
CA ILE A 3 -6.39 7.83 12.64
C ILE A 3 -4.90 8.07 12.80
N ILE A 4 -4.44 8.13 14.04
CA ILE A 4 -3.03 8.20 14.42
C ILE A 4 -2.61 6.77 14.78
N ASN A 5 -1.99 6.09 13.81
CA ASN A 5 -1.52 4.72 13.98
C ASN A 5 -0.02 4.72 14.32
N GLU A 6 0.27 4.43 15.59
CA GLU A 6 1.62 4.34 16.17
C GLU A 6 2.01 2.86 16.39
N SER A 7 1.23 1.94 15.83
CA SER A 7 1.59 0.53 15.76
C SER A 7 2.27 0.22 14.42
N PRO A 8 3.13 -0.80 14.35
CA PRO A 8 3.75 -1.23 13.08
C PRO A 8 2.79 -2.05 12.19
N PHE A 9 1.48 -1.99 12.44
CA PHE A 9 0.47 -2.88 11.84
C PHE A 9 -0.57 -2.07 11.08
N GLU A 10 -1.21 -2.71 10.11
CA GLU A 10 -2.19 -2.03 9.27
C GLU A 10 -3.54 -1.87 9.97
N THR A 11 -4.14 -0.69 9.83
CA THR A 11 -5.40 -0.32 10.52
C THR A 11 -6.49 0.05 9.53
N ALA A 12 -7.66 -0.58 9.70
CA ALA A 12 -8.89 -0.28 8.98
C ALA A 12 -10.06 -0.06 9.94
N TYR A 13 -11.19 0.40 9.42
CA TYR A 13 -12.42 0.51 10.20
C TYR A 13 -13.66 0.22 9.35
N ILE A 14 -14.78 -0.07 10.02
CA ILE A 14 -16.10 -0.22 9.41
C ILE A 14 -17.12 0.65 10.15
N PRO A 15 -17.89 1.51 9.47
CA PRO A 15 -19.11 2.08 10.03
C PRO A 15 -20.13 0.98 10.28
N GLY A 16 -20.50 0.79 11.54
CA GLY A 16 -21.43 -0.23 11.98
C GLY A 16 -22.72 0.34 12.55
N ARG A 17 -23.73 -0.52 12.61
CA ARG A 17 -25.06 -0.22 13.15
C ARG A 17 -25.27 -1.07 14.42
N LEU A 18 -24.48 -0.82 15.47
CA LEU A 18 -24.50 -1.56 16.74
C LEU A 18 -24.36 -0.63 17.96
N PRO A 19 -25.03 -0.94 19.10
CA PRO A 19 -26.19 -1.83 19.23
C PRO A 19 -27.42 -1.20 18.57
N PHE A 20 -28.52 -1.94 18.42
CA PHE A 20 -29.77 -1.37 17.88
C PHE A 20 -30.56 -0.59 18.96
N PRO A 21 -31.07 0.62 18.67
CA PRO A 21 -30.75 1.50 17.54
C PRO A 21 -29.60 2.46 17.90
N GLY A 22 -28.47 2.34 17.21
CA GLY A 22 -27.24 3.10 17.47
C GLY A 22 -26.22 2.92 16.36
N HIS A 23 -25.32 3.88 16.25
CA HIS A 23 -24.18 3.84 15.34
C HIS A 23 -22.94 3.36 16.08
N SER A 24 -22.06 2.68 15.38
CA SER A 24 -20.80 2.19 15.90
C SER A 24 -19.68 2.37 14.90
N LEU A 25 -18.47 2.34 15.41
CA LEU A 25 -17.26 2.19 14.65
C LEU A 25 -16.62 0.87 15.06
N THR A 26 -16.36 -0.01 14.09
CA THR A 26 -15.52 -1.21 14.31
C THR A 26 -14.11 -0.90 13.84
N LEU A 27 -13.13 -1.00 14.73
CA LEU A 27 -11.71 -0.87 14.45
C LEU A 27 -11.10 -2.25 14.18
N ILE A 28 -10.27 -2.33 13.15
CA ILE A 28 -9.54 -3.54 12.75
C ILE A 28 -8.06 -3.19 12.70
N VAL A 29 -7.23 -3.96 13.38
CA VAL A 29 -5.77 -3.89 13.26
C VAL A 29 -5.27 -5.26 12.83
N LYS A 30 -4.49 -5.32 11.75
CA LYS A 30 -3.98 -6.55 11.17
C LYS A 30 -2.45 -6.52 11.17
N GLY A 31 -1.86 -7.53 11.82
CA GLY A 31 -0.43 -7.77 11.80
C GLY A 31 -0.08 -9.02 11.02
N THR A 32 0.96 -8.92 10.20
CA THR A 32 1.57 -10.02 9.46
C THR A 32 2.91 -10.38 10.09
N PHE A 33 3.15 -11.66 10.29
CA PHE A 33 4.30 -12.18 11.00
C PHE A 33 4.89 -13.39 10.29
N ASP A 34 6.21 -13.52 10.35
CA ASP A 34 6.93 -14.69 9.88
C ASP A 34 7.03 -15.73 10.99
N LEU A 35 6.66 -16.97 10.68
CA LEU A 35 6.86 -18.11 11.56
C LEU A 35 8.26 -18.69 11.40
N SER A 36 8.78 -19.23 12.49
CA SER A 36 10.02 -19.98 12.48
C SER A 36 9.96 -21.12 13.50
N PRO A 37 10.46 -22.33 13.16
CA PRO A 37 10.40 -23.46 14.07
C PRO A 37 11.12 -23.17 15.39
N GLY A 38 10.43 -23.40 16.50
CA GLY A 38 10.93 -23.22 17.86
C GLY A 38 11.05 -21.77 18.32
N LYS A 39 10.55 -20.79 17.56
CA LYS A 39 10.67 -19.35 17.85
C LYS A 39 9.32 -18.68 18.02
N THR A 40 9.35 -17.50 18.65
CA THR A 40 8.26 -16.54 18.62
C THR A 40 8.18 -15.90 17.23
N ALA A 41 6.97 -15.74 16.70
CA ALA A 41 6.73 -15.08 15.42
C ALA A 41 7.23 -13.63 15.46
N THR A 42 7.82 -13.17 14.36
CA THR A 42 8.37 -11.80 14.23
C THR A 42 7.56 -11.02 13.19
N PRO A 43 7.32 -9.71 13.37
CA PRO A 43 6.65 -8.90 12.35
C PRO A 43 7.37 -9.05 11.00
N SER A 44 6.61 -9.35 9.95
CA SER A 44 7.14 -9.44 8.58
C SER A 44 7.54 -8.05 8.07
N GLU A 45 8.50 -7.99 7.15
CA GLU A 45 8.89 -6.73 6.49
C GLU A 45 7.70 -6.11 5.72
N GLU A 46 6.94 -6.95 5.01
CA GLU A 46 5.71 -6.56 4.36
C GLU A 46 4.51 -6.81 5.28
N GLN A 47 3.74 -5.75 5.56
CA GLN A 47 2.49 -5.85 6.31
C GLN A 47 1.30 -5.91 5.37
N LEU A 48 0.52 -6.99 5.45
CA LEU A 48 -0.72 -7.12 4.69
C LEU A 48 -1.82 -6.23 5.28
N TYR A 49 -2.49 -5.50 4.41
CA TYR A 49 -3.63 -4.68 4.76
C TYR A 49 -4.90 -5.54 5.02
N PRO A 50 -5.84 -5.11 5.90
CA PRO A 50 -7.15 -5.74 6.03
C PRO A 50 -7.87 -5.94 4.69
N THR A 51 -8.27 -7.16 4.37
CA THR A 51 -8.76 -7.54 3.02
C THR A 51 -10.14 -8.21 3.09
N GLY A 52 -10.79 -8.33 1.93
CA GLY A 52 -12.02 -9.09 1.74
C GLY A 52 -11.78 -10.61 1.72
N ASP A 53 -12.75 -11.37 1.20
CA ASP A 53 -12.50 -12.80 0.96
C ASP A 53 -11.50 -12.95 -0.19
N GLU A 54 -10.46 -13.76 0.02
CA GLU A 54 -9.49 -14.14 -1.02
C GLU A 54 -9.66 -15.62 -1.33
N PHE A 55 -10.02 -15.91 -2.58
CA PHE A 55 -10.18 -17.28 -3.07
C PHE A 55 -8.87 -17.78 -3.69
N TYR A 56 -8.76 -19.10 -3.83
CA TYR A 56 -7.63 -19.68 -4.55
C TYR A 56 -7.74 -19.33 -6.04
N GLU A 57 -6.62 -19.11 -6.71
CA GLU A 57 -6.58 -18.76 -8.15
C GLU A 57 -7.35 -19.77 -9.01
N GLU A 58 -7.33 -21.05 -8.64
CA GLU A 58 -8.06 -22.10 -9.35
C GLU A 58 -9.59 -22.14 -9.08
N ASP A 59 -10.12 -21.31 -8.18
CA ASP A 59 -11.54 -21.24 -7.80
C ASP A 59 -12.22 -20.01 -8.42
N GLU A 60 -12.26 -19.96 -9.76
CA GLU A 60 -12.82 -18.86 -10.55
C GLU A 60 -14.29 -18.55 -10.19
N GLU A 61 -15.07 -19.57 -9.81
CA GLU A 61 -16.48 -19.43 -9.43
C GLU A 61 -16.69 -19.05 -7.95
N MET A 62 -15.61 -18.95 -7.14
CA MET A 62 -15.64 -18.59 -5.72
C MET A 62 -16.59 -19.45 -4.85
N LEU A 63 -16.75 -20.73 -5.22
CA LEU A 63 -17.69 -21.65 -4.57
C LEU A 63 -17.07 -22.40 -3.39
N GLY A 64 -15.74 -22.48 -3.36
CA GLY A 64 -14.97 -23.15 -2.31
C GLY A 64 -14.89 -22.37 -1.01
N GLY A 65 -14.23 -22.95 -0.01
CA GLY A 65 -13.81 -22.17 1.16
C GLY A 65 -12.71 -21.20 0.72
N PRO A 66 -12.78 -19.91 1.08
CA PRO A 66 -11.75 -18.96 0.68
C PRO A 66 -10.41 -19.34 1.32
N ARG A 67 -9.29 -18.95 0.68
CA ARG A 67 -7.95 -19.08 1.25
C ARG A 67 -7.82 -18.22 2.50
N TYR A 68 -8.29 -16.98 2.39
CA TYR A 68 -8.34 -16.00 3.47
C TYR A 68 -9.76 -15.46 3.60
N ALA A 69 -10.31 -15.42 4.82
CA ALA A 69 -11.64 -14.87 5.05
C ALA A 69 -11.56 -13.37 5.37
N SER A 70 -12.55 -12.63 4.89
CA SER A 70 -12.68 -11.18 5.08
C SER A 70 -12.40 -10.72 6.51
N ASP A 71 -11.50 -9.75 6.63
CA ASP A 71 -11.18 -9.06 7.89
C ASP A 71 -12.33 -8.17 8.37
N PHE A 72 -13.19 -7.79 7.42
CA PHE A 72 -14.36 -6.94 7.60
C PHE A 72 -15.55 -7.65 8.25
N ALA A 73 -15.39 -7.99 9.52
CA ALA A 73 -16.48 -8.37 10.39
C ALA A 73 -16.82 -7.19 11.31
N TYR A 74 -18.10 -6.98 11.62
CA TYR A 74 -18.47 -6.00 12.65
C TYR A 74 -18.10 -6.49 14.06
N PHE A 75 -18.34 -7.77 14.30
CA PHE A 75 -18.14 -8.39 15.59
C PHE A 75 -18.03 -9.91 15.42
N LYS A 76 -17.07 -10.53 16.12
CA LYS A 76 -16.95 -11.98 16.22
C LYS A 76 -17.15 -12.42 17.67
N PRO A 77 -18.16 -13.25 17.98
CA PRO A 77 -18.38 -13.77 19.34
C PRO A 77 -17.25 -14.64 19.91
N ALA A 78 -16.39 -15.18 19.06
CA ALA A 78 -15.28 -16.04 19.41
C ALA A 78 -14.07 -15.74 18.51
N ALA A 79 -12.88 -16.12 18.94
CA ALA A 79 -11.69 -16.06 18.09
C ALA A 79 -11.67 -17.22 17.08
N ASP A 80 -11.42 -16.90 15.81
CA ASP A 80 -11.22 -17.88 14.75
C ASP A 80 -9.76 -18.40 14.76
N LEU A 81 -9.58 -19.71 14.82
CA LEU A 81 -8.31 -20.38 14.56
C LEU A 81 -8.35 -21.02 13.16
N LEU A 82 -7.66 -20.40 12.21
CA LEU A 82 -7.68 -20.77 10.81
C LEU A 82 -6.31 -21.26 10.35
N LEU A 83 -6.29 -22.28 9.51
CA LEU A 83 -5.06 -22.78 8.90
C LEU A 83 -5.30 -23.22 7.46
N VAL A 84 -4.40 -22.79 6.57
CA VAL A 84 -4.24 -23.30 5.21
C VAL A 84 -2.87 -23.95 5.03
N GLY A 85 -2.75 -24.81 4.03
CA GLY A 85 -1.54 -25.55 3.73
C GLY A 85 -1.81 -27.03 3.47
N LYS A 86 -0.78 -27.86 3.64
CA LYS A 86 -0.81 -29.28 3.28
C LYS A 86 -0.53 -30.20 4.47
N CYS A 87 -1.12 -31.38 4.41
CA CYS A 87 -0.62 -32.53 5.17
C CYS A 87 0.63 -33.06 4.50
N HIS A 88 1.71 -33.25 5.25
CA HIS A 88 2.97 -33.81 4.76
C HIS A 88 3.26 -35.18 5.35
N ALA A 89 3.81 -36.06 4.51
CA ALA A 89 4.35 -37.34 4.93
C ALA A 89 5.77 -37.17 5.50
N PRO A 90 6.17 -38.01 6.48
CA PRO A 90 7.43 -37.84 7.20
C PRO A 90 8.64 -37.96 6.25
N ALA A 91 9.59 -37.03 6.37
CA ALA A 91 10.81 -36.98 5.56
C ALA A 91 10.58 -37.07 4.03
N GLY A 92 9.38 -36.70 3.55
CA GLY A 92 9.00 -36.81 2.14
C GLY A 92 8.73 -38.24 1.65
N GLU A 93 8.72 -39.23 2.54
CA GLU A 93 8.38 -40.62 2.19
C GLU A 93 6.88 -40.78 1.90
N ARG A 94 6.49 -41.80 1.14
CA ARG A 94 5.06 -42.02 0.84
C ARG A 94 4.34 -42.65 2.04
N CYS A 95 3.23 -42.07 2.47
CA CYS A 95 2.37 -42.65 3.50
C CYS A 95 0.93 -42.89 2.98
N LEU A 96 0.17 -43.76 3.65
CA LEU A 96 -1.22 -44.06 3.27
C LEU A 96 -2.25 -43.19 4.01
N ALA A 97 -1.93 -42.82 5.25
CA ALA A 97 -2.74 -41.98 6.10
C ALA A 97 -1.86 -41.31 7.17
N ARG A 98 -2.28 -40.12 7.62
CA ARG A 98 -1.55 -39.32 8.59
C ARG A 98 -2.52 -38.51 9.44
N LYS A 99 -2.20 -38.39 10.73
CA LYS A 99 -2.86 -37.45 11.63
C LYS A 99 -2.19 -36.08 11.46
N VAL A 100 -2.97 -35.05 11.21
CA VAL A 100 -2.54 -33.66 11.32
C VAL A 100 -3.14 -33.02 12.55
N SER A 101 -2.41 -32.13 13.20
CA SER A 101 -2.86 -31.45 14.41
C SER A 101 -2.48 -29.98 14.34
N PHE A 102 -3.41 -29.10 14.71
CA PHE A 102 -3.20 -27.67 14.86
C PHE A 102 -3.66 -27.25 16.26
N GLN A 103 -2.78 -26.56 16.97
CA GLN A 103 -3.02 -26.02 18.30
C GLN A 103 -2.58 -24.56 18.39
N ALA A 104 -3.41 -23.73 19.02
CA ALA A 104 -3.09 -22.39 19.48
C ALA A 104 -3.71 -22.18 20.87
N GLY A 105 -2.86 -22.11 21.90
CA GLY A 105 -3.32 -22.03 23.29
C GLY A 105 -4.22 -23.20 23.69
N ALA A 106 -5.43 -22.88 24.14
CA ALA A 106 -6.45 -23.86 24.52
C ALA A 106 -7.21 -24.47 23.32
N GLY A 107 -7.18 -23.83 22.15
CA GLY A 107 -7.77 -24.36 20.93
C GLY A 107 -6.87 -25.40 20.30
N ALA A 108 -7.36 -26.63 20.13
CA ALA A 108 -6.61 -27.70 19.49
C ALA A 108 -7.54 -28.68 18.77
N ARG A 109 -7.16 -29.08 17.57
CA ARG A 109 -7.89 -30.09 16.79
C ARG A 109 -6.94 -30.98 16.02
N SER A 110 -7.37 -32.23 15.83
CA SER A 110 -6.67 -33.20 15.00
C SER A 110 -7.62 -33.80 13.97
N LEU A 111 -7.11 -33.98 12.75
CA LEU A 111 -7.83 -34.58 11.63
C LEU A 111 -7.06 -35.79 11.10
N MET A 112 -7.80 -36.73 10.49
CA MET A 112 -7.20 -37.81 9.72
C MET A 112 -7.15 -37.43 8.26
N VAL A 113 -5.97 -37.53 7.65
CA VAL A 113 -5.75 -37.33 6.22
C VAL A 113 -5.36 -38.67 5.61
N THR A 114 -6.19 -39.19 4.72
CA THR A 114 -5.95 -40.47 4.04
C THR A 114 -5.73 -40.23 2.55
N GLY A 115 -4.91 -41.06 1.92
CA GLY A 115 -4.72 -41.09 0.48
C GLY A 115 -6.02 -41.27 -0.32
N ASN A 116 -5.96 -41.01 -1.62
CA ASN A 116 -7.13 -41.08 -2.50
C ASN A 116 -7.79 -42.46 -2.43
N ARG A 117 -9.12 -42.46 -2.33
CA ARG A 117 -9.92 -43.68 -2.21
C ARG A 117 -11.24 -43.54 -2.97
N THR A 118 -11.77 -44.67 -3.40
CA THR A 118 -13.08 -44.78 -4.05
C THR A 118 -13.88 -45.93 -3.47
N TRP A 119 -15.21 -45.86 -3.56
CA TRP A 119 -16.06 -47.00 -3.24
C TRP A 119 -15.93 -48.07 -4.33
N LYS A 120 -15.49 -49.27 -3.97
CA LYS A 120 -15.43 -50.44 -4.85
C LYS A 120 -16.58 -51.37 -4.55
N ARG A 121 -17.17 -51.95 -5.61
CA ARG A 121 -18.23 -52.96 -5.50
C ARG A 121 -17.59 -54.34 -5.44
N GLY A 122 -17.83 -55.07 -4.35
CA GLY A 122 -17.38 -56.45 -4.15
C GLY A 122 -18.55 -57.44 -4.03
N LEU A 123 -18.22 -58.72 -3.85
CA LEU A 123 -19.18 -59.83 -3.70
C LEU A 123 -20.07 -59.71 -2.45
N MET A 124 -19.57 -59.12 -1.36
CA MET A 124 -20.30 -58.93 -0.10
C MET A 124 -20.79 -57.48 0.12
N GLY A 125 -20.83 -56.66 -0.93
CA GLY A 125 -21.26 -55.26 -0.85
C GLY A 125 -20.18 -54.27 -1.28
N SER A 126 -20.39 -52.99 -0.99
CA SER A 126 -19.43 -51.93 -1.30
C SER A 126 -18.44 -51.73 -0.15
N ALA A 127 -17.16 -51.61 -0.46
CA ALA A 127 -16.10 -51.33 0.51
C ALA A 127 -15.20 -50.18 0.00
N PRO A 128 -14.55 -49.41 0.89
CA PRO A 128 -13.52 -48.47 0.49
C PRO A 128 -12.36 -49.18 -0.21
N SER A 129 -11.78 -48.57 -1.24
CA SER A 129 -10.49 -49.03 -1.77
C SER A 129 -9.37 -48.85 -0.73
N ALA A 130 -8.26 -49.58 -0.92
CA ALA A 130 -7.01 -49.23 -0.25
C ALA A 130 -6.64 -47.76 -0.58
N PRO A 131 -6.09 -46.99 0.37
CA PRO A 131 -5.56 -45.66 0.10
C PRO A 131 -4.42 -45.71 -0.90
N GLU A 132 -4.40 -44.75 -1.82
CA GLU A 132 -3.22 -44.49 -2.64
C GLU A 132 -2.13 -43.80 -1.79
N PRO A 133 -0.84 -44.20 -1.89
CA PRO A 133 0.23 -43.51 -1.16
C PRO A 133 0.38 -42.06 -1.61
N PHE A 134 0.64 -41.15 -0.68
CA PHE A 134 0.85 -39.72 -0.94
C PHE A 134 2.07 -39.17 -0.20
N THR A 135 2.64 -38.08 -0.73
CA THR A 135 3.68 -37.27 -0.06
C THR A 135 3.11 -35.99 0.54
N ALA A 136 2.10 -35.41 -0.12
CA ALA A 136 1.33 -34.29 0.41
C ALA A 136 -0.14 -34.33 -0.06
N ILE A 137 -1.06 -33.78 0.75
CA ILE A 137 -2.48 -33.57 0.41
C ILE A 137 -2.91 -32.19 0.93
N ASP A 138 -3.51 -31.37 0.07
CA ASP A 138 -4.04 -30.06 0.44
C ASP A 138 -5.16 -30.16 1.47
N LEU A 139 -5.11 -29.30 2.49
CA LEU A 139 -6.11 -29.22 3.56
C LEU A 139 -7.31 -28.33 3.19
N LYS A 140 -7.78 -28.44 1.94
CA LYS A 140 -8.93 -27.69 1.42
C LYS A 140 -10.23 -28.49 1.55
N TYR A 141 -11.36 -27.78 1.59
CA TYR A 141 -12.68 -28.41 1.73
C TYR A 141 -13.08 -29.33 0.57
N GLN A 142 -12.51 -29.14 -0.63
CA GLN A 142 -12.62 -30.05 -1.78
C GLN A 142 -12.14 -31.47 -1.45
N ASN A 143 -11.21 -31.60 -0.49
CA ASN A 143 -10.69 -32.88 -0.01
C ASN A 143 -11.47 -33.46 1.19
N SER A 144 -12.47 -32.74 1.70
CA SER A 144 -13.33 -33.17 2.80
C SER A 144 -14.69 -33.70 2.32
N TYR A 145 -15.52 -34.20 3.25
CA TYR A 145 -16.83 -34.74 2.90
C TYR A 145 -17.76 -33.66 2.36
N GLY A 146 -18.41 -33.94 1.23
CA GLY A 146 -19.35 -33.02 0.60
C GLY A 146 -19.64 -33.37 -0.86
N GLY A 147 -19.95 -32.34 -1.64
CA GLY A 147 -20.16 -32.39 -3.10
C GLY A 147 -21.48 -31.77 -3.52
N PRO A 148 -21.76 -31.71 -4.84
CA PRO A 148 -22.95 -31.04 -5.36
C PRO A 148 -24.24 -31.50 -4.68
N GLY A 149 -25.03 -30.54 -4.19
CA GLY A 149 -26.24 -30.78 -3.40
C GLY A 149 -26.00 -30.97 -1.89
N TYR A 150 -24.77 -30.80 -1.41
CA TYR A 150 -24.43 -30.80 0.02
C TYR A 150 -24.19 -29.37 0.50
N ALA A 151 -25.21 -28.75 1.11
CA ALA A 151 -25.19 -27.32 1.45
C ALA A 151 -24.09 -26.92 2.45
N GLU A 152 -23.58 -27.87 3.23
CA GLU A 152 -22.49 -27.64 4.18
C GLU A 152 -21.10 -27.63 3.51
N ASN A 153 -20.96 -28.22 2.32
CA ASN A 153 -19.72 -28.21 1.54
C ASN A 153 -20.03 -28.64 0.08
N PRO A 154 -20.45 -27.72 -0.78
CA PRO A 154 -20.87 -28.03 -2.16
C PRO A 154 -19.71 -28.52 -3.06
N VAL A 155 -18.48 -28.15 -2.73
CA VAL A 155 -17.27 -28.47 -3.53
C VAL A 155 -16.53 -29.74 -3.07
N GLY A 156 -16.95 -30.33 -1.94
CA GLY A 156 -16.34 -31.53 -1.37
C GLY A 156 -16.55 -32.81 -2.17
N LYS A 157 -16.20 -33.95 -1.57
CA LYS A 157 -16.40 -35.27 -2.17
C LYS A 157 -16.92 -36.31 -1.19
N GLY A 158 -17.70 -37.26 -1.67
CA GLY A 158 -18.25 -38.37 -0.86
C GLY A 158 -19.78 -38.44 -0.80
N PHE A 159 -20.49 -37.33 -0.93
CA PHE A 159 -21.96 -37.33 -0.95
C PHE A 159 -22.50 -37.93 -2.26
N GLY A 160 -22.15 -37.31 -3.38
CA GLY A 160 -22.54 -37.72 -4.73
C GLY A 160 -21.48 -38.52 -5.50
N LYS A 161 -21.82 -38.91 -6.73
CA LYS A 161 -20.82 -39.39 -7.71
C LYS A 161 -20.29 -38.19 -8.48
N GLN A 162 -19.00 -38.14 -8.70
CA GLN A 162 -18.32 -37.15 -9.54
C GLN A 162 -17.85 -37.81 -10.83
N VAL A 163 -17.70 -37.01 -11.89
CA VAL A 163 -17.20 -37.47 -13.18
C VAL A 163 -15.68 -37.36 -13.17
N ASP A 164 -14.98 -38.46 -13.46
CA ASP A 164 -13.53 -38.42 -13.62
C ASP A 164 -13.12 -37.84 -14.97
N LYS A 165 -11.81 -37.65 -15.17
CA LYS A 165 -11.23 -37.14 -16.43
C LYS A 165 -11.59 -37.95 -17.70
N ASN A 166 -12.10 -39.18 -17.54
CA ASN A 166 -12.50 -40.05 -18.63
C ASN A 166 -14.04 -40.15 -18.77
N GLY A 167 -14.80 -39.28 -18.11
CA GLY A 167 -16.26 -39.28 -18.16
C GLY A 167 -16.92 -40.33 -17.25
N LYS A 168 -16.17 -41.07 -16.43
CA LYS A 168 -16.71 -42.14 -15.58
C LYS A 168 -17.22 -41.58 -14.26
N LYS A 169 -18.46 -41.95 -13.89
CA LYS A 169 -19.04 -41.60 -12.58
C LYS A 169 -18.41 -42.42 -11.45
N ILE A 170 -17.56 -41.79 -10.65
CA ILE A 170 -16.86 -42.38 -9.50
C ILE A 170 -17.43 -41.81 -8.20
N LYS A 171 -17.61 -42.66 -7.19
CA LYS A 171 -17.92 -42.22 -5.82
C LYS A 171 -16.62 -42.20 -5.01
N TYR A 172 -15.98 -41.03 -4.95
CA TYR A 172 -14.79 -40.81 -4.14
C TYR A 172 -15.12 -40.88 -2.64
N LEU A 173 -14.12 -41.19 -1.82
CA LEU A 173 -14.17 -40.94 -0.37
C LEU A 173 -13.38 -39.66 -0.07
N PRO A 174 -13.74 -38.92 0.99
CA PRO A 174 -12.95 -37.78 1.44
C PRO A 174 -11.55 -38.23 1.87
N ASN A 175 -10.57 -37.35 1.67
CA ASN A 175 -9.23 -37.51 2.23
C ASN A 175 -9.21 -37.05 3.68
N ILE A 176 -9.91 -35.94 3.99
CA ILE A 176 -9.92 -35.30 5.30
C ILE A 176 -11.18 -35.71 6.06
N THR A 177 -11.02 -36.29 7.24
CA THR A 177 -12.11 -36.67 8.14
C THR A 177 -11.76 -36.34 9.59
N HIS A 178 -12.76 -36.29 10.46
CA HIS A 178 -12.52 -36.29 11.90
C HIS A 178 -11.91 -37.64 12.32
N LEU A 179 -11.19 -37.68 13.45
CA LEU A 179 -10.59 -38.92 13.96
C LEU A 179 -11.65 -39.97 14.37
N THR A 180 -12.86 -39.52 14.69
CA THR A 180 -13.99 -40.34 15.12
C THR A 180 -14.87 -40.82 13.97
N ASP A 181 -14.64 -40.33 12.75
CA ASP A 181 -15.49 -40.69 11.60
C ASP A 181 -15.29 -42.14 11.18
N THR A 182 -16.40 -42.83 10.89
CA THR A 182 -16.40 -44.22 10.44
C THR A 182 -17.11 -44.35 9.09
N LEU A 183 -16.36 -44.71 8.04
CA LEU A 183 -16.87 -44.86 6.67
C LEU A 183 -17.23 -46.32 6.35
N SER A 184 -18.30 -46.83 6.97
CA SER A 184 -18.73 -48.24 6.86
C SER A 184 -19.59 -48.53 5.62
N THR A 185 -20.29 -47.54 5.08
CA THR A 185 -21.20 -47.71 3.92
C THR A 185 -21.20 -46.48 3.00
N PRO A 186 -21.44 -46.62 1.67
CA PRO A 186 -21.57 -45.48 0.76
C PRO A 186 -22.73 -44.53 1.06
N ARG A 187 -23.62 -44.88 2.01
CA ARG A 187 -24.73 -44.01 2.46
C ARG A 187 -24.39 -43.18 3.69
N THR A 188 -23.21 -43.40 4.31
CA THR A 188 -22.77 -42.64 5.48
C THR A 188 -22.69 -41.17 5.11
N ARG A 189 -23.30 -40.31 5.92
CA ARG A 189 -23.22 -38.86 5.83
C ARG A 189 -22.29 -38.37 6.95
N LEU A 190 -21.31 -37.53 6.60
CA LEU A 190 -20.35 -36.96 7.54
C LEU A 190 -20.43 -35.42 7.49
N GLU A 191 -19.89 -34.77 8.50
CA GLU A 191 -19.64 -33.33 8.46
C GLU A 191 -18.33 -33.04 7.70
N PRO A 192 -18.22 -31.90 6.99
CA PRO A 192 -16.98 -31.49 6.36
C PRO A 192 -15.91 -31.18 7.41
N ALA A 193 -14.78 -31.87 7.32
CA ALA A 193 -13.63 -31.66 8.20
C ALA A 193 -12.57 -30.77 7.53
N GLY A 194 -12.04 -29.79 8.26
CA GLY A 194 -11.00 -28.87 7.78
C GLY A 194 -10.58 -27.88 8.85
N PHE A 195 -9.49 -27.14 8.59
CA PHE A 195 -9.02 -26.02 9.41
C PHE A 195 -9.20 -24.66 8.73
N GLY A 196 -9.41 -24.64 7.41
CA GLY A 196 -9.51 -23.42 6.65
C GLY A 196 -10.84 -22.69 6.86
N PRO A 197 -10.99 -21.50 6.28
CA PRO A 197 -12.20 -20.71 6.42
C PRO A 197 -13.41 -21.31 5.69
N LEU A 198 -14.58 -21.25 6.33
CA LEU A 198 -15.88 -21.62 5.75
C LEU A 198 -16.42 -20.47 4.89
N ASN A 199 -16.89 -20.81 3.69
CA ASN A 199 -17.52 -19.83 2.79
C ASN A 199 -18.81 -19.27 3.42
N ARG A 200 -19.02 -17.95 3.29
CA ARG A 200 -20.16 -17.24 3.86
C ARG A 200 -21.53 -17.69 3.32
N THR A 201 -21.55 -18.26 2.13
CA THR A 201 -22.77 -18.76 1.47
C THR A 201 -23.19 -20.14 1.97
N TRP A 202 -22.26 -20.91 2.56
CA TRP A 202 -22.52 -22.26 3.02
C TRP A 202 -23.40 -22.26 4.26
N LYS A 203 -24.18 -23.34 4.41
CA LYS A 203 -25.25 -23.44 5.41
C LYS A 203 -24.80 -23.13 6.84
N GLN A 204 -23.57 -23.48 7.21
CA GLN A 204 -23.01 -23.24 8.54
C GLN A 204 -22.99 -21.75 8.89
N ARG A 205 -22.73 -20.87 7.91
CA ARG A 205 -22.70 -19.42 8.09
C ARG A 205 -24.01 -18.79 7.65
N SER A 206 -24.54 -19.12 6.48
CA SER A 206 -25.76 -18.51 5.96
C SER A 206 -27.01 -18.76 6.82
N SER A 207 -27.02 -19.80 7.66
CA SER A 207 -28.09 -20.01 8.65
C SER A 207 -28.09 -19.01 9.81
N CYS A 208 -26.99 -18.30 10.05
CA CYS A 208 -26.84 -17.28 11.09
C CYS A 208 -27.42 -15.91 10.70
N LEU A 209 -27.86 -15.72 9.46
CA LEU A 209 -28.29 -14.41 8.95
C LEU A 209 -29.58 -13.87 9.59
N GLY A 210 -30.41 -14.73 10.19
CA GLY A 210 -31.72 -14.32 10.68
C GLY A 210 -32.70 -13.96 9.55
N THR A 211 -33.77 -13.25 9.89
CA THR A 211 -34.95 -13.10 9.02
C THR A 211 -35.11 -11.69 8.45
N TYR A 212 -34.72 -11.51 7.18
CA TYR A 212 -34.79 -10.22 6.46
C TYR A 212 -36.15 -9.92 5.79
N LYS A 213 -37.28 -10.28 6.40
CA LYS A 213 -38.63 -10.07 5.83
C LYS A 213 -39.65 -9.63 6.88
N GLY A 214 -40.77 -9.05 6.45
CA GLY A 214 -41.90 -8.76 7.32
C GLY A 214 -41.61 -7.72 8.40
N LYS A 215 -41.53 -8.16 9.67
CA LYS A 215 -41.29 -7.31 10.85
C LYS A 215 -39.95 -6.58 10.77
N TYR A 216 -38.90 -7.26 10.26
CA TYR A 216 -37.58 -6.68 10.03
C TYR A 216 -37.62 -5.37 9.24
N LEU A 217 -38.29 -5.37 8.08
CA LEU A 217 -38.35 -4.23 7.18
C LEU A 217 -39.05 -3.01 7.80
N LYS A 218 -39.91 -3.23 8.80
CA LYS A 218 -40.71 -2.19 9.46
C LYS A 218 -40.06 -1.66 10.73
N GLU A 219 -39.41 -2.52 11.50
CA GLU A 219 -38.99 -2.21 12.87
C GLU A 219 -37.47 -2.20 13.05
N TYR A 220 -36.73 -2.97 12.27
CA TYR A 220 -35.30 -3.17 12.51
C TYR A 220 -34.43 -2.49 11.47
N TRP A 221 -34.81 -2.40 10.20
CA TRP A 221 -34.00 -1.72 9.17
C TRP A 221 -33.73 -0.23 9.52
N PRO A 222 -32.50 0.35 9.40
CA PRO A 222 -31.13 -0.09 9.12
C PRO A 222 -30.48 -1.41 9.52
N TRP A 223 -30.99 -1.88 10.65
CA TRP A 223 -30.55 -2.93 11.54
C TRP A 223 -29.96 -4.18 10.92
N PHE A 224 -29.06 -4.89 11.61
CA PHE A 224 -29.13 -6.35 11.58
C PHE A 224 -30.48 -6.81 12.17
N PRO A 225 -31.07 -7.91 11.67
CA PRO A 225 -32.32 -8.42 12.22
C PRO A 225 -32.11 -8.87 13.67
N ALA A 226 -33.17 -8.82 14.48
CA ALA A 226 -33.08 -9.21 15.90
C ALA A 226 -32.63 -10.66 16.12
N ASP A 227 -32.87 -11.53 15.14
CA ASP A 227 -32.46 -12.94 15.14
C ASP A 227 -31.14 -13.18 14.36
N PHE A 228 -30.38 -12.12 14.06
CA PHE A 228 -29.04 -12.25 13.51
C PHE A 228 -28.11 -12.89 14.55
N ASP A 229 -27.46 -13.98 14.14
CA ASP A 229 -26.44 -14.64 14.93
C ASP A 229 -25.04 -14.18 14.47
N TRP A 230 -24.35 -13.51 15.37
CA TRP A 230 -23.02 -12.94 15.15
C TRP A 230 -21.95 -13.98 14.78
N HIS A 231 -22.18 -15.27 15.05
CA HIS A 231 -21.31 -16.33 14.54
C HIS A 231 -21.28 -16.40 13.00
N TYR A 232 -22.16 -15.68 12.30
CA TYR A 232 -22.03 -15.44 10.86
C TYR A 232 -20.63 -14.95 10.47
N PHE A 233 -20.02 -14.09 11.30
CA PHE A 233 -18.70 -13.53 11.04
C PHE A 233 -17.54 -14.45 11.43
N ASN A 234 -17.79 -15.49 12.23
CA ASN A 234 -16.79 -16.53 12.48
C ASN A 234 -16.65 -17.41 11.25
N ALA A 235 -15.45 -17.40 10.65
CA ALA A 235 -15.15 -18.20 9.48
C ALA A 235 -14.57 -19.57 9.86
N ALA A 236 -14.04 -19.74 11.07
CA ALA A 236 -13.51 -21.03 11.51
C ALA A 236 -14.65 -22.04 11.73
N PRO A 237 -14.40 -23.35 11.54
CA PRO A 237 -15.28 -24.39 12.05
C PRO A 237 -15.58 -24.21 13.54
N VAL A 238 -16.77 -24.59 13.99
CA VAL A 238 -17.24 -24.37 15.37
C VAL A 238 -16.27 -24.91 16.43
N ASP A 239 -15.58 -26.02 16.16
CA ASP A 239 -14.59 -26.62 17.05
C ASP A 239 -13.19 -25.97 17.00
N MET A 240 -13.02 -24.97 16.13
CA MET A 240 -11.86 -24.08 16.02
C MET A 240 -12.21 -22.62 16.34
N GLN A 241 -13.36 -22.38 16.97
CA GLN A 241 -13.77 -21.08 17.51
C GLN A 241 -13.50 -21.06 19.02
N VAL A 242 -12.56 -20.23 19.47
CA VAL A 242 -12.17 -20.13 20.88
C VAL A 242 -12.93 -18.99 21.55
N LYS A 243 -13.76 -19.31 22.56
CA LYS A 243 -14.63 -18.32 23.22
C LYS A 243 -13.88 -17.26 24.01
N GLU A 244 -12.81 -17.67 24.69
CA GLU A 244 -11.89 -16.75 25.36
C GLU A 244 -10.92 -16.27 24.27
N TYR A 245 -11.18 -15.09 23.71
CA TYR A 245 -10.30 -14.47 22.69
C TYR A 245 -8.83 -14.63 23.03
N LEU A 246 -7.97 -14.61 22.00
CA LEU A 246 -6.56 -14.87 22.19
C LEU A 246 -5.88 -13.75 23.01
N ALA A 247 -4.90 -14.13 23.83
CA ALA A 247 -4.10 -13.23 24.64
C ALA A 247 -2.96 -12.59 23.85
N GLY A 248 -2.52 -13.21 22.75
CA GLY A 248 -1.45 -12.71 21.87
C GLY A 248 -0.07 -13.29 22.17
N ASP A 249 0.06 -14.18 23.16
CA ASP A 249 1.29 -14.87 23.57
C ASP A 249 1.17 -16.40 23.57
N GLU A 250 0.11 -16.94 22.96
CA GLU A 250 -0.15 -18.37 22.87
C GLU A 250 1.00 -19.14 22.23
N LYS A 251 1.23 -20.35 22.75
CA LYS A 251 2.03 -21.35 22.04
C LYS A 251 1.24 -21.92 20.87
N LEU A 252 1.94 -22.09 19.75
CA LEU A 252 1.44 -22.70 18.54
C LEU A 252 2.09 -24.07 18.35
N GLY A 253 1.30 -25.04 17.89
CA GLY A 253 1.77 -26.38 17.58
C GLY A 253 1.15 -26.91 16.31
N PHE A 254 2.00 -27.37 15.39
CA PHE A 254 1.60 -27.93 14.11
C PHE A 254 2.25 -29.30 13.91
N THR A 255 1.45 -30.34 13.73
CA THR A 255 1.93 -31.71 13.52
C THR A 255 1.61 -32.19 12.11
N ASN A 256 2.63 -32.64 11.36
CA ASN A 256 2.57 -33.09 9.97
C ASN A 256 2.03 -32.02 8.98
N LEU A 257 2.30 -30.75 9.26
CA LEU A 257 1.83 -29.60 8.49
C LEU A 257 2.97 -28.84 7.78
N HIS A 258 4.20 -29.37 7.80
CA HIS A 258 5.35 -28.78 7.14
C HIS A 258 6.23 -29.87 6.51
N PRO A 259 6.83 -29.66 5.33
CA PRO A 259 7.58 -30.71 4.61
C PRO A 259 8.84 -31.19 5.32
N ARG A 260 9.46 -30.35 6.16
CA ARG A 260 10.75 -30.65 6.83
C ARG A 260 10.61 -30.92 8.33
N HIS A 261 9.46 -30.59 8.93
CA HIS A 261 9.26 -30.64 10.38
C HIS A 261 7.98 -31.43 10.69
N GLU A 262 8.14 -32.64 11.23
CA GLU A 262 7.01 -33.46 11.67
C GLU A 262 6.24 -32.78 12.81
N GLN A 263 6.97 -32.15 13.73
CA GLN A 263 6.43 -31.24 14.73
C GLN A 263 7.06 -29.86 14.51
N TYR A 264 6.20 -28.86 14.36
CA TYR A 264 6.58 -27.45 14.24
C TYR A 264 5.92 -26.71 15.40
N ASP A 265 6.74 -26.33 16.37
CA ASP A 265 6.29 -25.53 17.51
C ASP A 265 6.68 -24.06 17.27
N ALA A 266 5.82 -23.12 17.64
CA ALA A 266 6.10 -21.68 17.59
C ALA A 266 5.34 -20.97 18.71
N ALA A 267 5.43 -19.64 18.77
CA ALA A 267 4.61 -18.84 19.67
C ALA A 267 4.16 -17.54 19.02
N LEU A 268 3.02 -17.01 19.45
CA LEU A 268 2.54 -15.68 19.08
C LEU A 268 3.52 -14.59 19.57
N PRO A 269 3.54 -13.42 18.91
CA PRO A 269 4.55 -12.36 19.12
C PRO A 269 4.53 -11.75 20.53
N GLY A 270 3.52 -12.04 21.35
CA GLY A 270 3.34 -11.44 22.66
C GLY A 270 2.96 -9.97 22.53
N VAL A 271 2.03 -9.65 21.63
CA VAL A 271 1.60 -8.27 21.32
C VAL A 271 0.13 -8.10 21.68
N ARG A 272 -0.17 -6.98 22.34
CA ARG A 272 -1.53 -6.48 22.55
C ARG A 272 -1.71 -5.15 21.83
N ILE A 273 -2.80 -5.03 21.08
CA ILE A 273 -3.20 -3.78 20.45
C ILE A 273 -4.14 -3.03 21.37
N ARG A 274 -3.96 -1.70 21.44
CA ARG A 274 -4.86 -0.81 22.17
C ARG A 274 -5.28 0.33 21.26
N CYS A 275 -6.55 0.67 21.34
CA CYS A 275 -7.14 1.74 20.56
C CYS A 275 -7.84 2.72 21.50
N PHE A 276 -7.73 4.01 21.22
CA PHE A 276 -8.37 5.05 22.01
C PHE A 276 -9.14 6.01 21.11
N VAL A 277 -10.38 6.29 21.48
CA VAL A 277 -11.22 7.29 20.83
C VAL A 277 -11.06 8.61 21.58
N ASN A 278 -10.69 9.66 20.85
CA ASN A 278 -10.67 11.05 21.31
C ASN A 278 -11.80 11.84 20.63
N ARG A 279 -12.82 12.24 21.40
CA ARG A 279 -14.02 12.90 20.88
C ARG A 279 -13.86 14.42 20.76
N ARG A 280 -14.48 15.00 19.73
CA ARG A 280 -14.68 16.45 19.57
C ARG A 280 -15.86 16.84 20.48
N LEU A 281 -15.62 17.61 21.54
CA LEU A 281 -16.65 17.95 22.52
C LEU A 281 -17.06 19.41 22.40
N ASP A 282 -18.13 19.65 21.65
CA ASP A 282 -19.00 20.84 21.73
C ASP A 282 -20.47 20.49 22.07
N MET A 283 -20.74 19.24 22.48
CA MET A 283 -22.08 18.74 22.87
C MET A 283 -22.06 18.17 24.30
N GLU A 284 -22.99 18.61 25.16
CA GLU A 284 -23.03 18.37 26.63
C GLU A 284 -23.49 16.93 27.06
N PRO A 285 -23.31 16.47 28.33
CA PRO A 285 -22.20 15.60 28.76
C PRO A 285 -22.59 14.21 29.34
N GLY A 286 -21.62 13.29 29.37
CA GLY A 286 -21.68 12.06 30.19
C GLY A 286 -20.58 11.02 29.98
N ASP A 287 -20.00 10.91 28.77
CA ASP A 287 -18.95 9.94 28.41
C ASP A 287 -17.56 10.62 28.41
N PRO A 288 -16.47 9.95 28.83
CA PRO A 288 -15.15 10.56 28.84
C PRO A 288 -14.70 10.87 27.41
N GLN A 289 -14.17 12.08 27.20
CA GLN A 289 -13.63 12.54 25.92
C GLN A 289 -12.64 11.57 25.29
N PHE A 290 -11.83 10.94 26.14
CA PHE A 290 -10.80 9.99 25.75
C PHE A 290 -11.06 8.65 26.42
N LYS A 291 -11.37 7.63 25.61
CA LYS A 291 -11.82 6.32 26.07
C LYS A 291 -11.11 5.21 25.31
N GLU A 292 -10.68 4.18 26.03
CA GLU A 292 -10.13 2.98 25.40
C GLU A 292 -11.24 2.15 24.75
N VAL A 293 -11.03 1.79 23.48
CA VAL A 293 -11.80 0.79 22.76
C VAL A 293 -11.18 -0.56 23.05
N LYS A 294 -11.98 -1.47 23.62
CA LYS A 294 -11.51 -2.81 23.95
C LYS A 294 -11.25 -3.59 22.66
N MET A 295 -9.97 -3.88 22.42
CA MET A 295 -9.51 -4.68 21.28
C MET A 295 -9.43 -6.15 21.66
N HIS A 296 -9.96 -7.02 20.81
CA HIS A 296 -9.95 -8.47 20.96
C HIS A 296 -9.14 -9.10 19.85
N LEU A 297 -8.13 -9.91 20.18
CA LEU A 297 -7.46 -10.75 19.18
C LEU A 297 -8.40 -11.90 18.82
N ASP A 298 -9.13 -11.72 17.71
CA ASP A 298 -10.26 -12.58 17.36
C ASP A 298 -10.05 -13.38 16.07
N THR A 299 -8.90 -13.21 15.41
CA THR A 299 -8.54 -14.02 14.25
C THR A 299 -7.06 -14.33 14.31
N LEU A 300 -6.76 -15.62 14.22
CA LEU A 300 -5.44 -16.14 13.94
C LEU A 300 -5.58 -16.97 12.67
N TRP A 301 -4.81 -16.60 11.65
CA TRP A 301 -4.74 -17.35 10.39
C TRP A 301 -3.28 -17.71 10.11
N VAL A 302 -3.04 -18.95 9.71
CA VAL A 302 -1.71 -19.45 9.39
C VAL A 302 -1.70 -20.07 8.00
N ASP A 303 -0.73 -19.67 7.19
CA ASP A 303 -0.34 -20.38 5.97
C ASP A 303 0.96 -21.13 6.23
N MET A 304 0.85 -22.46 6.35
CA MET A 304 2.03 -23.29 6.63
C MET A 304 2.91 -23.53 5.41
N ASP A 305 2.43 -23.24 4.19
CA ASP A 305 3.22 -23.39 2.97
C ASP A 305 4.20 -22.21 2.82
N SER A 306 3.79 -21.00 3.23
CA SER A 306 4.63 -19.78 3.24
C SER A 306 5.20 -19.43 4.62
N GLU A 307 4.85 -20.20 5.67
CA GLU A 307 5.23 -19.92 7.06
C GLU A 307 4.76 -18.53 7.53
N THR A 308 3.58 -18.09 7.05
CA THR A 308 3.01 -16.78 7.36
C THR A 308 1.94 -16.90 8.44
N LEU A 309 1.98 -16.00 9.43
CA LEU A 309 0.99 -15.82 10.47
C LEU A 309 0.33 -14.46 10.32
N VAL A 310 -1.00 -14.43 10.34
CA VAL A 310 -1.79 -13.21 10.39
C VAL A 310 -2.60 -13.18 11.68
N LEU A 311 -2.55 -12.04 12.36
CA LEU A 311 -3.33 -11.76 13.56
C LEU A 311 -4.23 -10.54 13.32
N VAL A 312 -5.49 -10.65 13.71
CA VAL A 312 -6.46 -9.55 13.59
C VAL A 312 -7.04 -9.22 14.95
N TRP A 313 -6.81 -7.99 15.38
CA TRP A 313 -7.44 -7.40 16.55
C TRP A 313 -8.65 -6.60 16.12
N ARG A 314 -9.79 -6.86 16.74
CA ARG A 314 -11.02 -6.13 16.47
C ARG A 314 -11.63 -5.56 17.74
N GLY A 315 -12.03 -4.30 17.69
CA GLY A 315 -12.74 -3.63 18.76
C GLY A 315 -13.82 -2.76 18.16
N TRP A 316 -14.81 -2.37 18.96
CA TRP A 316 -15.84 -1.47 18.49
C TRP A 316 -16.29 -0.52 19.60
N CYS A 317 -16.81 0.63 19.19
CA CYS A 317 -17.39 1.61 20.10
C CYS A 317 -18.62 2.26 19.48
N GLU A 318 -19.53 2.75 20.32
CA GLU A 318 -20.65 3.59 19.88
C GLU A 318 -20.17 4.96 19.43
N VAL A 319 -20.84 5.52 18.42
CA VAL A 319 -20.58 6.85 17.83
C VAL A 319 -21.90 7.58 17.63
N LEU A 320 -21.85 8.90 17.47
CA LEU A 320 -23.09 9.70 17.35
C LEU A 320 -23.74 9.61 15.97
N SER A 321 -22.95 9.41 14.91
CA SER A 321 -23.43 9.33 13.52
C SER A 321 -22.56 8.41 12.66
N GLU A 322 -23.03 8.07 11.45
CA GLU A 322 -22.27 7.25 10.48
C GLU A 322 -21.04 7.99 9.91
N GLU A 323 -21.04 9.32 10.01
CA GLU A 323 -19.97 10.22 9.58
C GLU A 323 -18.88 10.43 10.63
N PHE A 324 -19.05 9.89 11.85
CA PHE A 324 -18.12 9.99 12.96
C PHE A 324 -17.73 11.43 13.33
N GLU A 325 -18.67 12.37 13.20
CA GLU A 325 -18.43 13.79 13.48
C GLU A 325 -17.99 14.03 14.93
N ASP A 326 -18.43 13.16 15.84
CA ASP A 326 -18.05 13.17 17.24
C ASP A 326 -16.62 12.70 17.50
N ILE A 327 -15.96 12.05 16.53
CA ILE A 327 -14.60 11.55 16.67
C ILE A 327 -13.60 12.53 16.04
N GLY A 328 -12.75 13.08 16.90
CA GLY A 328 -11.57 13.83 16.49
C GLY A 328 -10.50 12.90 15.98
N HIS A 329 -10.01 12.05 16.88
CA HIS A 329 -8.86 11.20 16.62
C HIS A 329 -9.07 9.79 17.15
N LEU A 330 -8.49 8.82 16.46
CA LEU A 330 -8.31 7.45 16.92
C LEU A 330 -6.82 7.22 17.10
N LEU A 331 -6.39 6.90 18.31
CA LEU A 331 -5.00 6.52 18.58
C LEU A 331 -4.91 5.00 18.61
N VAL A 332 -4.11 4.41 17.73
CA VAL A 332 -3.80 2.97 17.70
C VAL A 332 -2.36 2.77 18.13
N VAL A 333 -2.13 1.92 19.12
CA VAL A 333 -0.80 1.61 19.66
C VAL A 333 -0.64 0.12 19.88
N SER A 334 0.61 -0.34 19.91
CA SER A 334 0.96 -1.69 20.32
C SER A 334 1.75 -1.69 21.63
N GLU A 335 1.55 -2.72 22.45
CA GLU A 335 2.34 -3.00 23.64
C GLU A 335 2.75 -4.48 23.66
N LEU A 336 3.85 -4.80 24.35
CA LEU A 336 4.23 -6.19 24.57
C LEU A 336 3.45 -6.77 25.76
N CYS A 337 2.86 -7.95 25.59
CA CYS A 337 2.10 -8.67 26.62
C CYS A 337 2.89 -8.87 27.91
N LYS A 338 4.22 -9.05 27.81
CA LYS A 338 5.13 -9.22 28.95
C LYS A 338 5.30 -7.96 29.81
N ASP A 339 5.08 -6.77 29.25
CA ASP A 339 5.24 -5.51 29.96
C ASP A 339 3.95 -5.17 30.72
N PRO A 340 4.02 -4.44 31.85
CA PRO A 340 2.82 -3.96 32.54
C PRO A 340 1.95 -3.09 31.64
N LEU A 341 0.63 -3.24 31.75
CA LEU A 341 -0.34 -2.43 31.01
C LEU A 341 -0.19 -0.96 31.41
N LYS A 342 0.07 -0.07 30.44
CA LYS A 342 0.15 1.37 30.74
C LYS A 342 -1.25 1.92 31.06
N PRO A 343 -1.40 2.90 31.97
CA PRO A 343 -2.70 3.49 32.25
C PRO A 343 -3.23 4.28 31.05
N VAL A 344 -4.55 4.50 30.99
CA VAL A 344 -5.20 5.25 29.89
C VAL A 344 -4.66 6.69 29.81
N GLU A 345 -4.37 7.29 30.96
CA GLU A 345 -3.85 8.64 31.12
C GLU A 345 -2.49 8.82 30.42
N TYR A 346 -1.65 7.78 30.41
CA TYR A 346 -0.39 7.80 29.68
C TYR A 346 -0.60 8.08 28.18
N TYR A 347 -1.61 7.44 27.58
CA TYR A 347 -1.90 7.60 26.15
C TYR A 347 -2.65 8.89 25.83
N ARG A 348 -3.36 9.46 26.80
CA ARG A 348 -3.90 10.81 26.67
C ARG A 348 -2.78 11.84 26.56
N GLU A 349 -1.82 11.79 27.49
CA GLU A 349 -0.65 12.67 27.48
C GLU A 349 0.21 12.45 26.22
N TYR A 350 0.33 11.20 25.77
CA TYR A 350 1.00 10.85 24.51
C TYR A 350 0.33 11.53 23.32
N LEU A 351 -1.00 11.36 23.18
CA LEU A 351 -1.76 11.95 22.09
C LEU A 351 -1.63 13.48 22.09
N ASP A 352 -1.78 14.12 23.25
CA ASP A 352 -1.67 15.58 23.37
C ASP A 352 -0.28 16.08 22.93
N ARG A 353 0.79 15.33 23.25
CA ARG A 353 2.15 15.65 22.79
C ARG A 353 2.26 15.48 21.28
N ARG A 354 1.76 14.37 20.74
CA ARG A 354 1.83 14.07 19.31
C ARG A 354 1.07 15.09 18.47
N LEU A 355 -0.12 15.50 18.91
CA LEU A 355 -0.91 16.54 18.24
C LEU A 355 -0.17 17.89 18.22
N ARG A 356 0.51 18.27 19.32
CA ARG A 356 1.36 19.48 19.35
C ARG A 356 2.56 19.38 18.41
N GLU A 357 3.16 18.20 18.27
CA GLU A 357 4.24 17.96 17.31
C GLU A 357 3.73 18.11 15.87
N MET A 358 2.59 17.50 15.54
CA MET A 358 1.97 17.63 14.21
C MET A 358 1.55 19.07 13.90
N GLU A 359 1.07 19.83 14.88
CA GLU A 359 0.79 21.27 14.73
C GLU A 359 2.06 22.07 14.50
N LYS A 360 3.17 21.72 15.16
CA LYS A 360 4.48 22.35 14.91
C LYS A 360 5.04 22.00 13.55
N ASP A 361 4.92 20.76 13.10
CA ASP A 361 5.34 20.36 11.76
C ASP A 361 4.57 21.17 10.71
N ARG A 362 3.25 21.33 10.89
CA ARG A 362 2.40 22.20 10.06
C ARG A 362 2.70 23.70 10.17
N ALA A 363 3.19 24.16 11.31
CA ALA A 363 3.52 25.57 11.54
C ALA A 363 4.98 25.93 11.18
N GLY A 364 5.87 24.94 11.17
CA GLY A 364 7.29 25.04 10.78
C GLY A 364 7.49 25.15 9.27
N ASP A 365 6.42 25.00 8.49
CA ASP A 365 6.35 25.36 7.07
C ASP A 365 6.28 26.89 6.82
N LEU A 366 6.30 27.72 7.87
CA LEU A 366 6.55 29.16 7.78
C LEU A 366 7.98 29.44 8.26
N PRO A 367 8.87 30.04 7.43
CA PRO A 367 10.26 30.25 7.83
C PRO A 367 10.36 31.26 8.99
N GLU A 368 11.02 30.84 10.08
CA GLU A 368 11.67 31.76 11.02
C GLU A 368 13.02 32.20 10.42
N GLU A 369 13.34 33.50 10.54
CA GLU A 369 14.59 34.10 10.05
C GLU A 369 15.82 33.40 10.69
N PRO A 370 16.84 33.01 9.92
CA PRO A 370 17.98 32.29 10.47
C PRO A 370 18.97 33.21 11.18
N ASP A 371 19.26 32.87 12.44
CA ASP A 371 20.41 33.36 13.21
C ASP A 371 21.73 32.67 12.76
N GLN A 372 22.83 33.39 12.97
CA GLN A 372 24.17 33.22 12.36
C GLN A 372 24.88 31.86 12.58
N PRO A 373 25.69 31.36 11.61
CA PRO A 373 26.45 30.12 11.75
C PRO A 373 27.84 30.29 12.42
N GLU A 374 28.21 29.33 13.27
CA GLU A 374 29.53 29.16 13.91
C GLU A 374 30.55 28.37 13.05
N GLU A 375 31.85 28.62 13.27
CA GLU A 375 33.01 28.13 12.49
C GLU A 375 33.42 26.65 12.73
N PRO A 376 33.98 25.95 11.71
CA PRO A 376 34.50 24.59 11.85
C PRO A 376 36.02 24.51 12.16
N LYS A 377 36.42 23.42 12.85
CA LYS A 377 37.77 23.14 13.39
C LYS A 377 38.67 22.28 12.47
N GLU A 378 39.98 22.44 12.69
CA GLU A 378 41.15 21.84 12.02
C GLU A 378 41.40 20.32 12.23
N ALA A 379 41.87 19.64 11.17
CA ALA A 379 42.98 18.67 11.10
C ALA A 379 43.30 18.43 9.59
N ASP A 380 44.52 18.19 9.11
CA ASP A 380 45.46 17.15 9.53
C ASP A 380 46.92 17.44 9.06
N LYS A 381 47.91 17.00 9.84
CA LYS A 381 49.31 17.49 9.86
C LYS A 381 50.33 16.76 8.98
N ASP A 382 49.92 15.98 7.98
CA ASP A 382 50.85 15.13 7.22
C ASP A 382 51.37 15.75 5.90
N VAL A 383 50.84 16.92 5.49
CA VAL A 383 51.18 17.56 4.21
C VAL A 383 52.44 18.44 4.29
N GLU A 384 52.72 19.06 5.45
CA GLU A 384 53.87 19.97 5.61
C GLU A 384 55.24 19.26 5.46
N ALA A 385 55.32 17.98 5.82
CA ALA A 385 56.55 17.21 5.75
C ALA A 385 56.93 16.81 4.31
N GLU A 386 55.95 16.64 3.41
CA GLU A 386 56.21 16.34 1.99
C GLU A 386 56.57 17.59 1.19
N ILE A 387 55.95 18.75 1.50
CA ILE A 387 56.24 20.03 0.84
C ILE A 387 57.70 20.46 1.09
N ALA A 388 58.18 20.37 2.34
CA ALA A 388 59.54 20.77 2.69
C ALA A 388 60.62 19.96 1.94
N ARG A 389 60.31 18.71 1.57
CA ARG A 389 61.24 17.82 0.86
C ARG A 389 61.29 18.14 -0.64
N ALA A 390 60.17 18.54 -1.23
CA ALA A 390 60.08 18.97 -2.63
C ALA A 390 60.76 20.34 -2.86
N GLU A 391 60.64 21.27 -1.91
CA GLU A 391 61.26 22.60 -1.99
C GLU A 391 62.80 22.54 -1.95
N GLN A 392 63.36 21.61 -1.17
CA GLN A 392 64.81 21.46 -1.05
C GLN A 392 65.44 20.88 -2.33
N GLU A 393 64.74 19.99 -3.03
CA GLU A 393 65.16 19.45 -4.33
C GLU A 393 64.99 20.48 -5.47
N GLY A 394 63.97 21.33 -5.41
CA GLY A 394 63.75 22.43 -6.36
C GLY A 394 64.82 23.53 -6.27
N ARG A 395 65.18 23.95 -5.06
CA ARG A 395 66.23 24.96 -4.81
C ARG A 395 67.60 24.52 -5.34
N ALA A 396 67.97 23.25 -5.18
CA ALA A 396 69.23 22.72 -5.69
C ALA A 396 69.33 22.74 -7.23
N ARG A 397 68.21 22.56 -7.93
CA ARG A 397 68.15 22.61 -9.41
C ARG A 397 68.31 24.03 -9.95
N LEU A 398 67.73 25.04 -9.29
CA LEU A 398 67.81 26.44 -9.69
C LEU A 398 69.24 27.00 -9.58
N ILE A 399 69.93 26.68 -8.48
CA ILE A 399 71.35 27.08 -8.28
C ILE A 399 72.25 26.44 -9.34
N SER A 400 71.99 25.18 -9.74
CA SER A 400 72.76 24.51 -10.79
C SER A 400 72.56 25.09 -12.20
N ALA A 401 71.45 25.82 -12.41
CA ALA A 401 71.14 26.53 -13.65
C ALA A 401 71.65 27.99 -13.67
N GLY A 402 72.38 28.42 -12.63
CA GLY A 402 72.94 29.78 -12.54
C GLY A 402 71.90 30.87 -12.24
N ILE A 403 70.71 30.48 -11.76
CA ILE A 403 69.65 31.38 -11.34
C ILE A 403 69.73 31.48 -9.81
N ASP A 404 69.90 32.69 -9.29
CA ASP A 404 69.82 32.94 -7.85
C ASP A 404 68.34 32.84 -7.43
N PRO A 405 67.94 31.79 -6.69
CA PRO A 405 66.54 31.58 -6.32
C PRO A 405 66.04 32.65 -5.33
N ASP A 406 66.95 33.40 -4.72
CA ASP A 406 66.59 34.52 -3.84
C ASP A 406 66.63 35.86 -4.59
N ASN A 407 67.06 35.91 -5.88
CA ASN A 407 67.05 37.13 -6.69
C ASN A 407 67.17 36.93 -8.24
N PRO A 408 66.11 36.53 -8.96
CA PRO A 408 66.10 36.50 -10.43
C PRO A 408 65.91 37.91 -11.04
N PRO A 409 66.50 38.23 -12.21
CA PRO A 409 66.33 39.55 -12.83
C PRO A 409 64.93 39.68 -13.47
N GLU A 410 64.09 40.53 -12.86
CA GLU A 410 62.75 40.89 -13.34
C GLU A 410 62.79 41.91 -14.48
N GLN A 411 61.93 41.73 -15.50
CA GLN A 411 61.38 42.87 -16.25
C GLN A 411 60.57 43.72 -15.27
N SER A 412 60.82 45.04 -15.23
CA SER A 412 60.21 45.91 -14.23
C SER A 412 58.68 45.87 -14.34
N GLU A 413 58.00 45.77 -13.19
CA GLU A 413 56.53 45.82 -13.11
C GLU A 413 55.97 47.14 -13.68
N GLU A 414 56.77 48.20 -13.69
CA GLU A 414 56.43 49.50 -14.29
C GLU A 414 56.31 49.44 -15.82
N ASP A 415 57.08 48.58 -16.48
CA ASP A 415 57.03 48.39 -17.94
C ASP A 415 55.87 47.48 -18.35
N LYS A 416 55.55 46.48 -17.54
CA LYS A 416 54.37 45.60 -17.74
C LYS A 416 53.06 46.35 -17.49
N GLU A 417 53.02 47.24 -16.49
CA GLU A 417 51.85 48.10 -16.25
C GLU A 417 51.67 49.15 -17.35
N LYS A 418 52.75 49.73 -17.90
CA LYS A 418 52.66 50.67 -19.03
C LYS A 418 52.18 50.00 -20.31
N GLU A 419 52.60 48.77 -20.59
CA GLU A 419 52.12 48.01 -21.74
C GLU A 419 50.64 47.61 -21.59
N ARG A 420 50.24 47.18 -20.39
CA ARG A 420 48.83 46.86 -20.07
C ARG A 420 47.93 48.09 -20.13
N ALA A 421 48.37 49.22 -19.55
CA ALA A 421 47.63 50.49 -19.57
C ALA A 421 47.52 51.08 -20.98
N LEU A 422 48.56 50.95 -21.81
CA LEU A 422 48.54 51.43 -23.20
C LEU A 422 47.58 50.60 -24.06
N LEU A 423 47.45 49.30 -23.80
CA LEU A 423 46.49 48.43 -24.50
C LEU A 423 45.04 48.71 -24.06
N GLU A 424 44.80 49.03 -22.78
CA GLU A 424 43.49 49.49 -22.29
C GLU A 424 43.12 50.88 -22.83
N GLU A 425 44.04 51.84 -22.83
CA GLU A 425 43.80 53.22 -23.31
C GLU A 425 43.55 53.28 -24.83
N LEU A 426 44.08 52.31 -25.59
CA LEU A 426 43.84 52.15 -27.02
C LEU A 426 42.62 51.28 -27.36
N GLY A 427 41.89 50.77 -26.36
CA GLY A 427 40.69 49.95 -26.55
C GLY A 427 40.95 48.53 -27.06
N PHE A 428 42.17 48.02 -26.86
CA PHE A 428 42.62 46.67 -27.28
C PHE A 428 42.87 45.74 -26.08
N GLY A 429 42.44 46.09 -24.87
CA GLY A 429 42.32 45.13 -23.77
C GLY A 429 41.28 44.06 -24.14
N PRO A 430 41.48 42.78 -23.76
CA PRO A 430 40.46 41.77 -23.98
C PRO A 430 39.18 42.22 -23.27
N ASP A 431 38.09 42.29 -24.03
CA ASP A 431 36.77 42.47 -23.45
C ASP A 431 36.46 41.21 -22.64
N GLU A 432 36.72 41.22 -21.34
CA GLU A 432 36.44 40.09 -20.44
C GLU A 432 34.95 39.70 -20.48
N SER A 433 34.06 40.60 -20.92
CA SER A 433 32.63 40.32 -21.15
C SER A 433 32.32 39.51 -22.43
N LYS A 434 33.34 39.07 -23.19
CA LYS A 434 33.18 38.33 -24.45
C LYS A 434 34.02 37.06 -24.60
N VAL A 435 34.71 36.60 -23.55
CA VAL A 435 35.36 35.28 -23.59
C VAL A 435 34.27 34.23 -23.34
N PRO A 436 33.98 33.33 -24.31
CA PRO A 436 32.98 32.29 -24.08
C PRO A 436 33.44 31.43 -22.91
N LEU A 437 32.52 31.17 -21.98
CA LEU A 437 32.79 30.27 -20.86
C LEU A 437 33.25 28.92 -21.40
N THR A 438 34.26 28.34 -20.74
CA THR A 438 34.72 26.98 -21.02
C THR A 438 34.54 26.15 -19.77
N ARG A 439 34.44 24.83 -19.90
CA ARG A 439 34.40 23.90 -18.76
C ARG A 439 35.47 24.20 -17.70
N GLY A 440 36.70 24.49 -18.14
CA GLY A 440 37.82 24.80 -17.23
C GLY A 440 37.61 26.10 -16.47
N LEU A 441 37.11 27.14 -17.15
CA LEU A 441 36.82 28.43 -16.53
C LEU A 441 35.66 28.35 -15.54
N VAL A 442 34.60 27.59 -15.87
CA VAL A 442 33.49 27.32 -14.94
C VAL A 442 34.01 26.63 -13.68
N HIS A 443 34.83 25.58 -13.83
CA HIS A 443 35.39 24.87 -12.68
C HIS A 443 36.32 25.74 -11.81
N GLU A 444 37.10 26.63 -12.42
CA GLU A 444 37.99 27.54 -11.69
C GLU A 444 37.23 28.64 -10.96
N ARG A 445 36.27 29.30 -11.63
CA ARG A 445 35.43 30.35 -11.03
C ARG A 445 34.58 29.80 -9.88
N PHE A 446 33.98 28.62 -10.06
CA PHE A 446 33.25 27.94 -8.99
C PHE A 446 34.13 27.68 -7.75
N LYS A 447 35.38 27.22 -7.95
CA LYS A 447 36.34 27.02 -6.84
C LYS A 447 36.71 28.30 -6.09
N ARG A 448 36.52 29.47 -6.70
CA ARG A 448 36.73 30.78 -6.08
C ARG A 448 35.46 31.28 -5.36
N GLY A 449 34.35 30.55 -5.43
CA GLY A 449 33.06 30.94 -4.87
C GLY A 449 32.31 31.96 -5.74
N GLU A 450 32.65 32.05 -7.02
CA GLU A 450 31.95 32.92 -7.96
C GLU A 450 30.69 32.23 -8.51
N GLY A 451 29.57 32.95 -8.57
CA GLY A 451 28.33 32.53 -9.25
C GLY A 451 28.37 32.82 -10.76
N PHE A 452 27.39 32.30 -11.48
CA PHE A 452 27.23 32.44 -12.93
C PHE A 452 25.87 33.02 -13.32
N ALA A 453 25.14 33.59 -12.37
CA ALA A 453 23.87 34.27 -12.56
C ALA A 453 23.71 34.96 -13.92
N GLY A 454 22.73 34.52 -14.72
CA GLY A 454 22.40 35.09 -16.02
C GLY A 454 23.41 34.83 -17.16
N GLU A 455 24.49 34.09 -16.91
CA GLU A 455 25.51 33.79 -17.93
C GLU A 455 25.06 32.70 -18.92
N ASP A 456 25.69 32.70 -20.10
CA ASP A 456 25.49 31.69 -21.14
C ASP A 456 26.52 30.57 -21.04
N LEU A 457 26.04 29.40 -20.62
CA LEU A 457 26.77 28.15 -20.47
C LEU A 457 26.25 27.10 -21.47
N SER A 458 25.51 27.52 -22.50
CA SER A 458 24.86 26.63 -23.46
C SER A 458 25.85 25.68 -24.16
N GLY A 459 25.44 24.41 -24.29
CA GLY A 459 26.23 23.37 -24.96
C GLY A 459 27.51 22.94 -24.24
N LEU A 460 27.82 23.49 -23.06
CA LEU A 460 29.04 23.14 -22.33
C LEU A 460 28.95 21.73 -21.73
N ASP A 461 30.03 20.97 -21.86
CA ASP A 461 30.20 19.71 -21.13
C ASP A 461 30.74 19.97 -19.73
N LEU A 462 29.86 19.87 -18.75
CA LEU A 462 30.09 20.01 -17.31
C LEU A 462 29.95 18.68 -16.56
N SER A 463 29.93 17.54 -17.28
CA SER A 463 29.74 16.19 -16.74
C SER A 463 30.73 15.85 -15.62
N GLY A 464 30.27 15.23 -14.54
CA GLY A 464 31.10 14.75 -13.43
C GLY A 464 31.76 15.83 -12.58
N LEU A 465 31.41 17.11 -12.77
CA LEU A 465 31.91 18.18 -11.91
C LEU A 465 31.14 18.19 -10.58
N ALA A 466 31.88 18.46 -9.49
CA ALA A 466 31.29 18.75 -8.18
C ALA A 466 31.00 20.26 -8.12
N LEU A 467 29.74 20.62 -8.31
CA LEU A 467 29.19 21.97 -8.41
C LEU A 467 28.09 22.17 -7.35
N ALA A 468 28.17 21.49 -6.21
CA ALA A 468 27.19 21.62 -5.13
C ALA A 468 27.08 23.07 -4.65
N GLY A 469 25.85 23.58 -4.52
CA GLY A 469 25.58 24.95 -4.12
C GLY A 469 25.94 26.02 -5.15
N ILE A 470 26.21 25.66 -6.40
CA ILE A 470 26.50 26.63 -7.47
C ILE A 470 25.30 27.56 -7.71
N ASP A 471 25.57 28.84 -7.89
CA ASP A 471 24.59 29.84 -8.35
C ASP A 471 24.58 29.86 -9.88
N LEU A 472 23.51 29.32 -10.44
CA LEU A 472 23.16 29.27 -11.86
C LEU A 472 21.80 29.95 -12.11
N HIS A 473 21.37 30.88 -11.25
CA HIS A 473 20.07 31.53 -11.39
C HIS A 473 19.99 32.27 -12.74
N GLU A 474 18.86 32.19 -13.45
CA GLU A 474 18.64 32.81 -14.77
C GLU A 474 19.67 32.45 -15.87
N CYS A 475 20.53 31.44 -15.67
CA CYS A 475 21.53 31.04 -16.66
C CYS A 475 20.89 30.48 -17.94
N ILE A 476 21.59 30.64 -19.06
CA ILE A 476 21.28 29.92 -20.31
C ILE A 476 22.13 28.65 -20.32
N LEU A 477 21.50 27.51 -20.06
CA LEU A 477 22.10 26.17 -19.96
C LEU A 477 21.60 25.23 -21.07
N ALA A 478 20.94 25.78 -22.09
CA ALA A 478 20.38 24.99 -23.18
C ALA A 478 21.45 24.08 -23.80
N HIS A 479 21.13 22.80 -23.99
CA HIS A 479 22.05 21.76 -24.48
C HIS A 479 23.31 21.50 -23.63
N ALA A 480 23.44 22.06 -22.42
CA ALA A 480 24.57 21.75 -21.54
C ALA A 480 24.52 20.28 -21.06
N ILE A 481 25.69 19.71 -20.76
CA ILE A 481 25.82 18.31 -20.33
C ILE A 481 26.30 18.27 -18.89
N PHE A 482 25.44 17.86 -17.96
CA PHE A 482 25.67 17.69 -16.53
C PHE A 482 25.67 16.23 -16.08
N LYS A 483 25.95 15.28 -17.00
CA LYS A 483 25.95 13.86 -16.70
C LYS A 483 26.80 13.52 -15.48
N ASN A 484 26.22 12.83 -14.50
CA ASN A 484 26.89 12.44 -13.25
C ASN A 484 27.50 13.60 -12.45
N SER A 485 27.08 14.84 -12.70
CA SER A 485 27.54 16.01 -11.94
C SER A 485 26.81 16.11 -10.60
N ASP A 486 27.47 16.70 -9.62
CA ASP A 486 26.86 17.04 -8.34
C ASP A 486 26.44 18.51 -8.36
N LEU A 487 25.13 18.74 -8.39
CA LEU A 487 24.43 20.02 -8.35
C LEU A 487 23.55 20.11 -7.09
N SER A 488 23.86 19.33 -6.03
CA SER A 488 23.08 19.36 -4.80
C SER A 488 23.08 20.77 -4.18
N GLY A 489 21.91 21.24 -3.79
CA GLY A 489 21.71 22.59 -3.26
C GLY A 489 22.00 23.73 -4.24
N ALA A 490 22.18 23.48 -5.53
CA ALA A 490 22.39 24.52 -6.53
C ALA A 490 21.16 25.43 -6.68
N ASP A 491 21.38 26.70 -7.01
CA ASP A 491 20.31 27.59 -7.45
C ASP A 491 20.28 27.62 -8.98
N LEU A 492 19.25 27.02 -9.57
CA LEU A 492 18.96 26.98 -10.99
C LEU A 492 17.63 27.69 -11.29
N SER A 493 17.15 28.53 -10.36
CA SER A 493 15.86 29.19 -10.49
C SER A 493 15.83 30.05 -11.77
N MET A 494 14.75 29.94 -12.55
CA MET A 494 14.55 30.64 -13.83
C MET A 494 15.62 30.34 -14.91
N ALA A 495 16.43 29.29 -14.76
CA ALA A 495 17.43 28.92 -15.76
C ALA A 495 16.79 28.17 -16.95
N ASP A 496 17.36 28.35 -18.15
CA ASP A 496 17.00 27.61 -19.36
C ASP A 496 17.89 26.37 -19.49
N LEU A 497 17.40 25.21 -19.04
CA LEU A 497 18.01 23.89 -19.22
C LEU A 497 17.38 23.10 -20.38
N SER A 498 16.77 23.77 -21.36
CA SER A 498 16.12 23.08 -22.47
C SER A 498 17.14 22.20 -23.21
N HIS A 499 16.74 20.96 -23.49
CA HIS A 499 17.60 19.95 -24.12
C HIS A 499 18.91 19.62 -23.38
N ALA A 500 19.08 20.03 -22.11
CA ALA A 500 20.25 19.69 -21.32
C ALA A 500 20.27 18.19 -20.95
N ASP A 501 21.46 17.66 -20.72
CA ASP A 501 21.66 16.26 -20.35
C ASP A 501 22.17 16.14 -18.91
N LEU A 502 21.25 15.88 -17.99
CA LEU A 502 21.46 15.69 -16.56
C LEU A 502 21.38 14.21 -16.17
N THR A 503 21.69 13.28 -17.08
CA THR A 503 21.63 11.83 -16.79
C THR A 503 22.42 11.51 -15.53
N SER A 504 21.76 10.91 -14.53
CA SER A 504 22.35 10.53 -13.23
C SER A 504 23.01 11.68 -12.45
N ALA A 505 22.61 12.94 -12.69
CA ALA A 505 23.07 14.08 -11.91
C ALA A 505 22.41 14.09 -10.51
N ASN A 506 23.14 14.61 -9.52
CA ASN A 506 22.60 14.85 -8.17
C ASN A 506 22.10 16.30 -8.08
N LEU A 507 20.81 16.49 -7.91
CA LEU A 507 20.10 17.77 -7.76
C LEU A 507 19.38 17.85 -6.40
N GLN A 508 19.78 17.02 -5.42
CA GLN A 508 19.12 17.01 -4.12
C GLN A 508 19.11 18.40 -3.48
N GLY A 509 17.93 18.85 -3.04
CA GLY A 509 17.74 20.16 -2.40
C GLY A 509 18.01 21.38 -3.28
N ALA A 510 18.16 21.22 -4.61
CA ALA A 510 18.37 22.33 -5.52
C ALA A 510 17.09 23.20 -5.66
N SER A 511 17.28 24.49 -5.92
CA SER A 511 16.19 25.41 -6.29
C SER A 511 16.07 25.43 -7.80
N LEU A 512 14.97 24.88 -8.34
CA LEU A 512 14.67 24.77 -9.76
C LEU A 512 13.39 25.56 -10.12
N SER A 513 12.95 26.47 -9.25
CA SER A 513 11.71 27.22 -9.44
C SER A 513 11.71 27.97 -10.78
N GLU A 514 10.64 27.82 -11.54
CA GLU A 514 10.45 28.43 -12.87
C GLU A 514 11.56 28.09 -13.91
N ALA A 515 12.38 27.07 -13.67
CA ALA A 515 13.40 26.62 -14.62
C ALA A 515 12.78 25.84 -15.79
N ASP A 516 13.37 25.96 -16.98
CA ASP A 516 12.92 25.27 -18.19
C ASP A 516 13.79 24.04 -18.50
N PHE A 517 13.25 22.85 -18.29
CA PHE A 517 13.81 21.54 -18.63
C PHE A 517 13.14 20.91 -19.87
N THR A 518 12.55 21.71 -20.76
CA THR A 518 11.88 21.21 -21.96
C THR A 518 12.82 20.31 -22.76
N GLN A 519 12.40 19.06 -22.99
CA GLN A 519 13.18 18.02 -23.70
C GLN A 519 14.56 17.72 -23.09
N ALA A 520 14.79 18.05 -21.82
CA ALA A 520 16.00 17.65 -21.11
C ALA A 520 16.01 16.14 -20.81
N VAL A 521 17.21 15.58 -20.59
CA VAL A 521 17.42 14.19 -20.21
C VAL A 521 17.86 14.12 -18.76
N LEU A 522 17.00 13.61 -17.88
CA LEU A 522 17.21 13.43 -16.45
C LEU A 522 17.09 11.95 -16.04
N GLU A 523 17.40 11.00 -16.93
CA GLU A 523 17.33 9.56 -16.61
C GLU A 523 18.19 9.25 -15.37
N GLY A 524 17.55 8.71 -14.33
CA GLY A 524 18.18 8.35 -13.06
C GLY A 524 18.74 9.54 -12.26
N ALA A 525 18.37 10.78 -12.58
CA ALA A 525 18.78 11.94 -11.79
C ALA A 525 18.09 11.94 -10.41
N ASP A 526 18.76 12.50 -9.41
CA ASP A 526 18.25 12.59 -8.05
C ASP A 526 17.86 14.03 -7.71
N LEU A 527 16.57 14.33 -7.70
CA LEU A 527 15.98 15.62 -7.37
C LEU A 527 15.38 15.64 -5.95
N GLY A 528 15.74 14.68 -5.08
CA GLY A 528 15.12 14.56 -3.76
C GLY A 528 15.19 15.87 -2.95
N ASN A 529 14.07 16.28 -2.35
CA ASN A 529 13.93 17.55 -1.61
C ASN A 529 14.11 18.83 -2.43
N ALA A 530 14.17 18.77 -3.77
CA ALA A 530 14.29 19.96 -4.61
C ALA A 530 13.00 20.80 -4.65
N ILE A 531 13.15 22.08 -4.98
CA ILE A 531 12.03 23.02 -5.20
C ILE A 531 11.85 23.18 -6.72
N LEU A 532 10.71 22.74 -7.23
CA LEU A 532 10.35 22.69 -8.66
C LEU A 532 9.12 23.57 -8.97
N GLU A 533 8.80 24.55 -8.12
CA GLU A 533 7.57 25.36 -8.25
C GLU A 533 7.54 26.07 -9.61
N GLY A 534 6.50 25.81 -10.41
CA GLY A 534 6.36 26.36 -11.77
C GLY A 534 7.41 25.89 -12.80
N ALA A 535 8.28 24.94 -12.47
CA ALA A 535 9.29 24.42 -13.40
C ALA A 535 8.65 23.68 -14.58
N VAL A 536 9.30 23.72 -15.75
CA VAL A 536 8.80 23.15 -17.00
C VAL A 536 9.62 21.93 -17.39
N PHE A 537 9.04 20.74 -17.33
CA PHE A 537 9.62 19.46 -17.75
C PHE A 537 8.92 18.89 -19.00
N GLU A 538 8.36 19.75 -19.88
CA GLU A 538 7.64 19.31 -21.07
C GLU A 538 8.53 18.37 -21.92
N LYS A 539 8.05 17.14 -22.17
CA LYS A 539 8.77 16.11 -22.95
C LYS A 539 10.15 15.72 -22.37
N ALA A 540 10.43 16.01 -21.10
CA ALA A 540 11.67 15.59 -20.47
C ALA A 540 11.73 14.06 -20.31
N ALA A 541 12.91 13.47 -20.48
CA ALA A 541 13.16 12.05 -20.22
C ALA A 541 13.63 11.87 -18.78
N MET A 542 12.77 11.41 -17.88
CA MET A 542 12.97 11.36 -16.43
C MET A 542 12.83 9.94 -15.87
N GLN A 543 13.10 8.92 -16.69
CA GLN A 543 12.93 7.53 -16.27
C GLN A 543 13.82 7.23 -15.07
N LYS A 544 13.27 6.56 -14.05
CA LYS A 544 13.97 6.21 -12.80
C LYS A 544 14.52 7.42 -12.02
N ALA A 545 14.09 8.63 -12.33
CA ALA A 545 14.46 9.79 -11.52
C ALA A 545 13.90 9.66 -10.10
N VAL A 546 14.60 10.24 -9.13
CA VAL A 546 14.14 10.34 -7.74
C VAL A 546 13.61 11.76 -7.53
N LEU A 547 12.32 11.89 -7.30
CA LEU A 547 11.60 13.11 -6.98
C LEU A 547 10.88 12.96 -5.63
N SER A 548 11.50 12.30 -4.65
CA SER A 548 10.94 12.16 -3.31
C SER A 548 10.99 13.50 -2.57
N ASP A 549 9.91 13.82 -1.86
CA ASP A 549 9.77 15.01 -1.02
C ASP A 549 10.02 16.35 -1.76
N VAL A 550 9.71 16.41 -3.06
CA VAL A 550 9.87 17.65 -3.85
C VAL A 550 8.70 18.62 -3.68
N LYS A 551 8.96 19.91 -3.84
CA LYS A 551 7.94 20.97 -3.90
C LYS A 551 7.72 21.39 -5.35
N ALA A 552 6.74 20.81 -6.02
CA ALA A 552 6.49 20.95 -7.45
C ALA A 552 5.09 21.49 -7.76
N ALA A 553 4.58 22.38 -6.91
CA ALA A 553 3.27 23.00 -7.13
C ALA A 553 3.27 23.77 -8.46
N GLY A 554 2.26 23.52 -9.30
CA GLY A 554 2.11 24.15 -10.61
C GLY A 554 3.19 23.80 -11.64
N ALA A 555 4.04 22.80 -11.40
CA ALA A 555 5.05 22.35 -12.36
C ALA A 555 4.42 21.65 -13.58
N TYR A 556 5.09 21.72 -14.73
CA TYR A 556 4.61 21.18 -16.01
C TYR A 556 5.41 19.95 -16.45
N PHE A 557 4.87 18.75 -16.23
CA PHE A 557 5.42 17.46 -16.68
C PHE A 557 4.73 16.91 -17.93
N SER A 558 4.06 17.77 -18.72
CA SER A 558 3.29 17.31 -19.86
C SER A 558 4.17 16.54 -20.87
N ARG A 559 3.73 15.34 -21.24
CA ARG A 559 4.46 14.42 -22.13
C ARG A 559 5.85 14.00 -21.63
N ALA A 560 6.19 14.25 -20.38
CA ALA A 560 7.42 13.75 -19.77
C ALA A 560 7.35 12.22 -19.61
N ASP A 561 8.51 11.57 -19.64
CA ASP A 561 8.61 10.14 -19.33
C ASP A 561 9.18 9.95 -17.92
N LEU A 562 8.31 9.64 -16.97
CA LEU A 562 8.59 9.41 -15.55
C LEU A 562 8.46 7.91 -15.22
N SER A 563 8.61 7.02 -16.20
CA SER A 563 8.52 5.58 -15.97
C SER A 563 9.54 5.11 -14.92
N ASP A 564 9.09 4.26 -13.99
CA ASP A 564 9.88 3.72 -12.87
C ASP A 564 10.50 4.79 -11.93
N SER A 565 9.98 6.02 -11.93
CA SER A 565 10.42 7.09 -11.02
C SER A 565 9.79 6.99 -9.62
N LEU A 566 10.50 7.53 -8.63
CA LEU A 566 10.03 7.61 -7.24
C LEU A 566 9.64 9.05 -6.94
N LEU A 567 8.36 9.31 -6.69
CA LEU A 567 7.82 10.65 -6.42
C LEU A 567 7.13 10.75 -5.06
N THR A 568 7.43 9.83 -4.14
CA THR A 568 6.77 9.68 -2.83
C THR A 568 6.89 10.93 -1.95
N GLY A 569 5.83 11.26 -1.21
CA GLY A 569 5.85 12.36 -0.21
C GLY A 569 5.88 13.77 -0.80
N SER A 570 5.71 13.90 -2.11
CA SER A 570 5.93 15.15 -2.84
C SER A 570 4.68 16.01 -2.95
N VAL A 571 4.86 17.30 -3.26
CA VAL A 571 3.78 18.26 -3.46
C VAL A 571 3.68 18.62 -4.95
N PHE A 572 2.66 18.12 -5.62
CA PHE A 572 2.32 18.34 -7.03
C PHE A 572 0.97 19.05 -7.19
N ALA A 573 0.52 19.80 -6.20
CA ALA A 573 -0.74 20.54 -6.29
C ALA A 573 -0.76 21.40 -7.56
N LYS A 574 -1.79 21.25 -8.40
CA LYS A 574 -1.98 21.92 -9.70
C LYS A 574 -0.92 21.63 -10.76
N ALA A 575 -0.05 20.64 -10.55
CA ALA A 575 0.91 20.23 -11.57
C ALA A 575 0.21 19.60 -12.78
N ASP A 576 0.86 19.65 -13.93
CA ASP A 576 0.35 19.13 -15.19
C ASP A 576 1.18 17.93 -15.67
N PHE A 577 0.62 16.72 -15.60
CA PHE A 577 1.18 15.48 -16.14
C PHE A 577 0.44 15.00 -17.39
N SER A 578 -0.23 15.90 -18.11
CA SER A 578 -1.04 15.51 -19.27
C SER A 578 -0.17 14.81 -20.33
N GLU A 579 -0.66 13.68 -20.86
CA GLU A 579 0.04 12.80 -21.81
C GLU A 579 1.40 12.26 -21.31
N ALA A 580 1.69 12.32 -20.01
CA ALA A 580 2.93 11.79 -19.44
C ALA A 580 2.96 10.25 -19.43
N LEU A 581 4.17 9.67 -19.51
CA LEU A 581 4.40 8.24 -19.31
C LEU A 581 4.77 8.00 -17.84
N LEU A 582 3.89 7.31 -17.13
CA LEU A 582 3.95 7.09 -15.68
C LEU A 582 4.03 5.58 -15.33
N HIS A 583 4.59 4.76 -16.23
CA HIS A 583 4.59 3.30 -16.04
C HIS A 583 5.33 2.93 -14.76
N ARG A 584 4.64 2.29 -13.81
CA ARG A 584 5.19 1.92 -12.48
C ARG A 584 5.82 3.09 -11.70
N ALA A 585 5.41 4.33 -11.97
CA ALA A 585 5.81 5.47 -11.14
C ALA A 585 5.16 5.36 -9.75
N ASP A 586 5.84 5.85 -8.72
CA ASP A 586 5.35 5.80 -7.33
C ASP A 586 5.11 7.20 -6.76
N PHE A 587 3.85 7.58 -6.63
CA PHE A 587 3.37 8.82 -6.02
C PHE A 587 2.89 8.63 -4.57
N GLY A 588 3.25 7.52 -3.91
CA GLY A 588 2.77 7.19 -2.57
C GLY A 588 2.84 8.36 -1.57
N GLY A 589 1.71 8.69 -0.94
CA GLY A 589 1.59 9.75 0.07
C GLY A 589 1.73 11.19 -0.45
N SER A 590 1.77 11.41 -1.77
CA SER A 590 1.97 12.73 -2.36
C SER A 590 0.69 13.57 -2.41
N ASP A 591 0.81 14.89 -2.50
CA ASP A 591 -0.29 15.82 -2.76
C ASP A 591 -0.39 16.10 -4.27
N LEU A 592 -1.47 15.66 -4.91
CA LEU A 592 -1.82 15.94 -6.31
C LEU A 592 -3.15 16.69 -6.43
N LYS A 593 -3.49 17.53 -5.43
CA LYS A 593 -4.72 18.33 -5.47
C LYS A 593 -4.79 19.15 -6.75
N GLU A 594 -5.94 19.08 -7.43
CA GLU A 594 -6.21 19.82 -8.67
C GLU A 594 -5.21 19.56 -9.82
N ALA A 595 -4.35 18.54 -9.71
CA ALA A 595 -3.39 18.20 -10.76
C ALA A 595 -4.09 17.59 -11.99
N SER A 596 -3.43 17.66 -13.13
CA SER A 596 -3.89 17.06 -14.39
C SER A 596 -3.06 15.82 -14.72
N VAL A 597 -3.72 14.71 -15.03
CA VAL A 597 -3.12 13.50 -15.62
C VAL A 597 -3.89 13.07 -16.88
N GLU A 598 -4.49 14.04 -17.58
CA GLU A 598 -5.31 13.80 -18.77
C GLU A 598 -4.50 13.13 -19.88
N GLY A 599 -5.01 12.01 -20.41
CA GLY A 599 -4.31 11.22 -21.43
C GLY A 599 -2.99 10.58 -20.98
N ALA A 600 -2.64 10.63 -19.69
CA ALA A 600 -1.43 9.98 -19.17
C ALA A 600 -1.53 8.45 -19.23
N CYS A 601 -0.39 7.77 -19.34
CA CYS A 601 -0.32 6.32 -19.40
C CYS A 601 0.63 5.78 -18.34
N GLY A 602 0.08 5.12 -17.31
CA GLY A 602 0.82 4.50 -16.22
C GLY A 602 0.23 3.17 -15.73
N PRO A 603 0.25 2.10 -16.55
CA PRO A 603 -0.06 0.77 -16.04
C PRO A 603 0.83 0.41 -14.83
N GLY A 604 0.21 -0.10 -13.76
CA GLY A 604 0.89 -0.47 -12.52
C GLY A 604 1.45 0.71 -11.70
N ILE A 605 0.95 1.93 -11.91
CA ILE A 605 1.27 3.10 -11.09
C ILE A 605 0.90 2.88 -9.62
N CYS A 606 1.65 3.46 -8.69
CA CYS A 606 1.32 3.50 -7.26
C CYS A 606 0.96 4.93 -6.86
N MET A 607 -0.21 5.13 -6.26
CA MET A 607 -0.67 6.39 -5.68
C MET A 607 -1.23 6.17 -4.26
N ASP A 608 -0.80 5.11 -3.57
CA ASP A 608 -1.32 4.76 -2.25
C ASP A 608 -1.20 5.94 -1.27
N LYS A 609 -2.28 6.24 -0.55
CA LYS A 609 -2.38 7.33 0.44
C LYS A 609 -2.19 8.75 -0.12
N ALA A 610 -2.11 8.92 -1.45
CA ALA A 610 -2.00 10.24 -2.07
C ALA A 610 -3.29 11.06 -1.93
N ASP A 611 -3.15 12.39 -1.99
CA ASP A 611 -4.27 13.33 -2.06
C ASP A 611 -4.51 13.74 -3.52
N LEU A 612 -5.51 13.13 -4.13
CA LEU A 612 -5.99 13.32 -5.49
C LEU A 612 -7.27 14.17 -5.53
N THR A 613 -7.53 14.99 -4.52
CA THR A 613 -8.75 15.82 -4.46
C THR A 613 -8.81 16.73 -5.69
N GLU A 614 -9.93 16.72 -6.42
CA GLU A 614 -10.14 17.47 -7.67
C GLU A 614 -9.12 17.13 -8.80
N LEU A 615 -8.47 15.97 -8.73
CA LEU A 615 -7.59 15.47 -9.80
C LEU A 615 -8.38 15.32 -11.12
N ARG A 616 -7.77 15.71 -12.24
CA ARG A 616 -8.31 15.49 -13.60
C ARG A 616 -7.59 14.35 -14.31
N ALA A 617 -8.23 13.19 -14.38
CA ALA A 617 -7.78 11.98 -15.08
C ALA A 617 -8.74 11.62 -16.22
N SER A 618 -8.92 12.55 -17.16
CA SER A 618 -9.82 12.40 -18.31
C SER A 618 -9.06 11.99 -19.60
N GLU A 619 -9.73 12.09 -20.75
CA GLU A 619 -9.16 11.84 -22.09
C GLU A 619 -8.59 10.44 -22.35
N GLY A 620 -9.07 9.40 -21.66
CA GLY A 620 -8.68 8.02 -21.93
C GLY A 620 -7.31 7.64 -21.38
N CYS A 621 -6.93 8.22 -20.23
CA CYS A 621 -5.74 7.79 -19.50
C CYS A 621 -5.80 6.28 -19.17
N ASP A 622 -4.63 5.64 -19.08
CA ASP A 622 -4.50 4.21 -18.75
C ASP A 622 -3.71 4.04 -17.45
N PHE A 623 -4.42 3.63 -16.40
CA PHE A 623 -3.88 3.27 -15.09
C PHE A 623 -4.30 1.85 -14.69
N SER A 624 -4.40 0.96 -15.67
CA SER A 624 -4.71 -0.45 -15.46
C SER A 624 -3.71 -1.10 -14.48
N GLY A 625 -4.25 -1.89 -13.55
CA GLY A 625 -3.49 -2.55 -12.48
C GLY A 625 -2.82 -1.59 -11.47
N GLY A 626 -3.14 -0.29 -11.49
CA GLY A 626 -2.60 0.69 -10.55
C GLY A 626 -3.13 0.52 -9.12
N SER A 627 -2.35 0.97 -8.14
CA SER A 627 -2.72 0.99 -6.72
C SER A 627 -3.09 2.40 -6.29
N PHE A 628 -4.29 2.57 -5.76
CA PHE A 628 -4.89 3.81 -5.27
C PHE A 628 -5.46 3.62 -3.87
N ARG A 629 -4.82 2.78 -3.05
CA ARG A 629 -5.35 2.40 -1.75
C ARG A 629 -5.34 3.60 -0.82
N ARG A 630 -6.46 3.83 -0.13
CA ARG A 630 -6.58 4.91 0.88
C ARG A 630 -6.32 6.33 0.34
N VAL A 631 -6.48 6.57 -0.95
CA VAL A 631 -6.38 7.94 -1.50
C VAL A 631 -7.49 8.84 -0.96
N LEU A 632 -7.21 10.13 -0.88
CA LEU A 632 -8.22 11.17 -0.77
C LEU A 632 -8.48 11.68 -2.18
N ALA A 633 -9.63 11.41 -2.77
CA ALA A 633 -9.90 11.74 -4.17
C ALA A 633 -11.31 12.32 -4.33
N ALA A 634 -11.69 13.19 -3.40
CA ALA A 634 -12.99 13.88 -3.46
C ALA A 634 -13.06 14.72 -4.74
N GLU A 635 -14.21 14.69 -5.42
CA GLU A 635 -14.48 15.44 -6.66
C GLU A 635 -13.46 15.19 -7.79
N SER A 636 -12.73 14.06 -7.74
CA SER A 636 -11.80 13.66 -8.79
C SER A 636 -12.54 13.16 -10.04
N ILE A 637 -11.96 13.39 -11.22
CA ILE A 637 -12.55 13.11 -12.51
C ILE A 637 -11.75 11.99 -13.18
N TRP A 638 -12.40 10.87 -13.51
CA TRP A 638 -11.85 9.67 -14.13
C TRP A 638 -12.59 9.29 -15.42
N GLU A 639 -13.15 10.28 -16.11
CA GLU A 639 -13.99 10.05 -17.28
C GLU A 639 -13.21 9.35 -18.40
N ASN A 640 -13.77 8.24 -18.89
CA ASN A 640 -13.19 7.40 -19.95
C ASN A 640 -11.81 6.77 -19.61
N ALA A 641 -11.35 6.84 -18.36
CA ALA A 641 -10.10 6.23 -17.92
C ALA A 641 -10.15 4.69 -18.00
N ASP A 642 -9.04 4.06 -18.34
CA ASP A 642 -8.82 2.63 -18.14
C ASP A 642 -8.21 2.40 -16.75
N LEU A 643 -9.01 1.77 -15.90
CA LEU A 643 -8.72 1.44 -14.50
C LEU A 643 -8.94 -0.05 -14.26
N SER A 644 -8.79 -0.87 -15.30
CA SER A 644 -8.97 -2.32 -15.22
C SER A 644 -8.03 -2.94 -14.19
N GLY A 645 -8.57 -3.68 -13.23
CA GLY A 645 -7.80 -4.31 -12.15
C GLY A 645 -7.18 -3.34 -11.14
N ALA A 646 -7.49 -2.04 -11.19
CA ALA A 646 -6.96 -1.06 -10.25
C ALA A 646 -7.52 -1.25 -8.83
N ASP A 647 -6.75 -0.90 -7.81
CA ASP A 647 -7.11 -1.08 -6.40
C ASP A 647 -7.37 0.25 -5.68
N PHE A 648 -8.64 0.60 -5.53
CA PHE A 648 -9.17 1.75 -4.79
C PHE A 648 -9.69 1.38 -3.40
N SER A 649 -9.28 0.25 -2.83
CA SER A 649 -9.77 -0.15 -1.51
C SER A 649 -9.50 0.95 -0.47
N PHE A 650 -10.51 1.23 0.36
CA PHE A 650 -10.48 2.28 1.40
C PHE A 650 -10.29 3.72 0.91
N ALA A 651 -10.36 3.96 -0.40
CA ALA A 651 -10.30 5.31 -0.93
C ALA A 651 -11.49 6.15 -0.42
N ARG A 652 -11.28 7.46 -0.26
CA ARG A 652 -12.32 8.45 0.04
C ARG A 652 -12.53 9.28 -1.21
N MET A 653 -13.58 8.97 -1.96
CA MET A 653 -13.82 9.48 -3.31
C MET A 653 -15.22 10.09 -3.41
N GLU A 654 -15.58 10.92 -2.42
CA GLU A 654 -16.87 11.62 -2.39
C GLU A 654 -17.02 12.50 -3.65
N GLY A 655 -18.11 12.33 -4.39
CA GLY A 655 -18.38 13.09 -5.61
C GLY A 655 -17.56 12.70 -6.85
N ALA A 656 -16.65 11.71 -6.76
CA ALA A 656 -15.79 11.34 -7.87
C ALA A 656 -16.58 10.85 -9.11
N ASP A 657 -16.09 11.20 -10.30
CA ASP A 657 -16.76 10.91 -11.58
C ASP A 657 -16.01 9.88 -12.42
N PHE A 658 -16.57 8.68 -12.52
CA PHE A 658 -16.12 7.55 -13.33
C PHE A 658 -16.98 7.36 -14.60
N THR A 659 -17.58 8.43 -15.11
CA THR A 659 -18.43 8.33 -16.31
C THR A 659 -17.67 7.66 -17.46
N SER A 660 -18.22 6.55 -17.96
CA SER A 660 -17.67 5.75 -19.08
C SER A 660 -16.26 5.18 -18.84
N ALA A 661 -15.79 5.11 -17.58
CA ALA A 661 -14.54 4.48 -17.22
C ALA A 661 -14.58 2.94 -17.39
N VAL A 662 -13.42 2.34 -17.66
CA VAL A 662 -13.24 0.88 -17.69
C VAL A 662 -12.71 0.45 -16.32
N LEU A 663 -13.52 -0.31 -15.57
CA LEU A 663 -13.27 -0.71 -14.19
C LEU A 663 -13.41 -2.23 -14.02
N GLU A 664 -13.09 -2.99 -15.06
CA GLU A 664 -13.19 -4.45 -15.05
C GLU A 664 -12.26 -5.01 -13.96
N ALA A 665 -12.78 -5.87 -13.09
CA ALA A 665 -12.08 -6.45 -11.95
C ALA A 665 -11.44 -5.44 -10.97
N ALA A 666 -11.80 -4.16 -11.03
CA ALA A 666 -11.31 -3.15 -10.10
C ALA A 666 -11.78 -3.44 -8.66
N ASN A 667 -10.99 -3.03 -7.67
CA ASN A 667 -11.26 -3.26 -6.26
C ASN A 667 -11.60 -1.93 -5.54
N PHE A 668 -12.84 -1.80 -5.09
CA PHE A 668 -13.36 -0.68 -4.29
C PHE A 668 -13.79 -1.12 -2.89
N ALA A 669 -13.26 -2.24 -2.38
CA ALA A 669 -13.66 -2.75 -1.07
C ALA A 669 -13.53 -1.68 0.02
N ALA A 670 -14.62 -1.46 0.76
CA ALA A 670 -14.73 -0.46 1.83
C ALA A 670 -14.36 0.99 1.45
N ALA A 671 -14.42 1.36 0.17
CA ALA A 671 -14.25 2.74 -0.25
C ALA A 671 -15.47 3.60 0.16
N ASP A 672 -15.22 4.86 0.53
CA ASP A 672 -16.25 5.86 0.80
C ASP A 672 -16.47 6.71 -0.45
N MET A 673 -17.58 6.48 -1.14
CA MET A 673 -17.88 6.99 -2.49
C MET A 673 -19.26 7.65 -2.55
N LYS A 674 -19.64 8.36 -1.48
CA LYS A 674 -20.89 9.14 -1.44
C LYS A 674 -20.96 10.05 -2.67
N PHE A 675 -22.12 10.16 -3.29
CA PHE A 675 -22.34 11.01 -4.47
C PHE A 675 -21.51 10.66 -5.72
N ALA A 676 -20.69 9.61 -5.68
CA ALA A 676 -19.86 9.22 -6.81
C ALA A 676 -20.71 8.79 -8.01
N ARG A 677 -20.18 9.03 -9.21
CA ARG A 677 -20.86 8.83 -10.49
C ARG A 677 -20.14 7.76 -11.30
N PHE A 678 -20.87 6.74 -11.75
CA PHE A 678 -20.44 5.70 -12.67
C PHE A 678 -21.32 5.58 -13.94
N PRO A 679 -21.93 6.65 -14.50
CA PRO A 679 -22.74 6.49 -15.71
C PRO A 679 -21.98 5.79 -16.84
N ARG A 680 -22.54 4.70 -17.38
CA ARG A 680 -21.96 3.90 -18.47
C ARG A 680 -20.58 3.28 -18.18
N ALA A 681 -20.16 3.22 -16.91
CA ALA A 681 -18.90 2.56 -16.54
C ALA A 681 -18.98 1.04 -16.73
N ASN A 682 -17.85 0.39 -17.05
CA ASN A 682 -17.74 -1.06 -17.10
C ASN A 682 -17.18 -1.60 -15.77
N LEU A 683 -18.04 -2.13 -14.90
CA LEU A 683 -17.70 -2.63 -13.57
C LEU A 683 -17.70 -4.18 -13.48
N LYS A 684 -17.53 -4.86 -14.62
CA LYS A 684 -17.57 -6.33 -14.66
C LYS A 684 -16.60 -6.97 -13.68
N GLY A 685 -17.12 -7.87 -12.85
CA GLY A 685 -16.32 -8.58 -11.84
C GLY A 685 -15.66 -7.68 -10.78
N ALA A 686 -16.01 -6.40 -10.72
CA ALA A 686 -15.43 -5.49 -9.74
C ALA A 686 -15.82 -5.89 -8.31
N LYS A 687 -14.88 -5.72 -7.38
CA LYS A 687 -15.08 -5.98 -5.95
C LYS A 687 -15.48 -4.69 -5.26
N MET A 688 -16.75 -4.53 -4.92
CA MET A 688 -17.30 -3.33 -4.29
C MET A 688 -17.95 -3.65 -2.95
N VAL A 689 -17.40 -4.62 -2.22
CA VAL A 689 -17.91 -5.08 -0.92
C VAL A 689 -17.81 -3.96 0.11
N SER A 690 -18.89 -3.71 0.84
CA SER A 690 -18.96 -2.69 1.89
C SER A 690 -18.61 -1.26 1.42
N VAL A 691 -18.76 -0.98 0.12
CA VAL A 691 -18.61 0.38 -0.40
C VAL A 691 -19.75 1.27 0.09
N ASN A 692 -19.49 2.56 0.28
CA ASN A 692 -20.52 3.56 0.54
C ASN A 692 -20.83 4.36 -0.73
N LEU A 693 -21.95 4.07 -1.39
CA LEU A 693 -22.47 4.78 -2.57
C LEU A 693 -23.78 5.52 -2.25
N PHE A 694 -23.92 6.06 -1.04
CA PHE A 694 -25.06 6.90 -0.67
C PHE A 694 -25.25 8.02 -1.71
N GLN A 695 -26.44 8.08 -2.30
CA GLN A 695 -26.79 9.01 -3.39
C GLN A 695 -25.84 9.01 -4.58
N GLY A 696 -25.11 7.90 -4.81
CA GLY A 696 -24.28 7.69 -5.99
C GLY A 696 -25.10 7.30 -7.23
N SER A 697 -24.48 7.37 -8.40
CA SER A 697 -25.12 7.04 -9.68
C SER A 697 -24.39 5.90 -10.38
N LEU A 698 -25.13 4.87 -10.78
CA LEU A 698 -24.68 3.71 -11.57
C LEU A 698 -25.50 3.58 -12.86
N GLU A 699 -26.00 4.71 -13.38
CA GLU A 699 -26.88 4.72 -14.56
C GLU A 699 -26.21 4.09 -15.79
N LYS A 700 -26.86 3.12 -16.42
CA LYS A 700 -26.35 2.41 -17.60
C LYS A 700 -24.99 1.72 -17.39
N ALA A 701 -24.53 1.56 -16.14
CA ALA A 701 -23.30 0.85 -15.84
C ALA A 701 -23.45 -0.66 -16.10
N ASP A 702 -22.34 -1.33 -16.44
CA ASP A 702 -22.29 -2.79 -16.56
C ASP A 702 -21.74 -3.40 -15.27
N LEU A 703 -22.64 -3.97 -14.46
CA LEU A 703 -22.37 -4.56 -13.15
C LEU A 703 -22.32 -6.10 -13.20
N THR A 704 -22.07 -6.68 -14.38
CA THR A 704 -22.08 -8.14 -14.52
C THR A 704 -21.03 -8.79 -13.62
N GLY A 705 -21.45 -9.66 -12.70
CA GLY A 705 -20.57 -10.34 -11.74
C GLY A 705 -19.96 -9.42 -10.66
N THR A 706 -20.39 -8.16 -10.53
CA THR A 706 -19.90 -7.23 -9.51
C THR A 706 -20.33 -7.66 -8.11
N ASP A 707 -19.43 -7.57 -7.13
CA ASP A 707 -19.70 -7.89 -5.72
C ASP A 707 -20.02 -6.62 -4.91
N LEU A 708 -21.30 -6.35 -4.67
CA LEU A 708 -21.80 -5.21 -3.87
C LEU A 708 -22.30 -5.65 -2.49
N ARG A 709 -21.82 -6.78 -1.96
CA ARG A 709 -22.32 -7.30 -0.67
C ARG A 709 -21.98 -6.35 0.48
N GLY A 710 -22.95 -6.11 1.37
CA GLY A 710 -22.78 -5.27 2.56
C GLY A 710 -22.61 -3.78 2.28
N SER A 711 -22.82 -3.33 1.05
CA SER A 711 -22.58 -1.95 0.61
C SER A 711 -23.74 -1.02 0.94
N ASN A 712 -23.48 0.25 1.21
CA ASN A 712 -24.52 1.26 1.35
C ASN A 712 -24.90 1.83 -0.02
N LEU A 713 -26.09 1.48 -0.54
CA LEU A 713 -26.59 1.92 -1.86
C LEU A 713 -27.80 2.86 -1.71
N TYR A 714 -27.97 3.47 -0.54
CA TYR A 714 -29.17 4.22 -0.21
C TYR A 714 -29.32 5.42 -1.15
N ALA A 715 -30.51 5.55 -1.75
CA ALA A 715 -30.83 6.57 -2.75
C ALA A 715 -29.89 6.60 -3.96
N ALA A 716 -29.15 5.51 -4.20
CA ALA A 716 -28.35 5.36 -5.41
C ALA A 716 -29.23 5.14 -6.65
N GLU A 717 -28.71 5.49 -7.83
CA GLU A 717 -29.44 5.41 -9.10
C GLU A 717 -28.91 4.28 -9.96
N PHE A 718 -29.78 3.36 -10.40
CA PHE A 718 -29.41 2.19 -11.22
C PHE A 718 -30.18 2.19 -12.55
N LEU A 719 -30.57 3.36 -13.04
CA LEU A 719 -31.38 3.46 -14.25
C LEU A 719 -30.66 2.79 -15.42
N GLU A 720 -31.28 1.76 -16.02
CA GLU A 720 -30.72 1.00 -17.15
C GLU A 720 -29.38 0.29 -16.86
N ALA A 721 -29.01 0.07 -15.59
CA ALA A 721 -27.82 -0.71 -15.24
C ALA A 721 -27.98 -2.19 -15.62
N HIS A 722 -26.91 -2.81 -16.12
CA HIS A 722 -26.85 -4.24 -16.41
C HIS A 722 -26.37 -4.98 -15.17
N MET A 723 -27.18 -5.87 -14.59
CA MET A 723 -26.92 -6.46 -13.27
C MET A 723 -26.95 -8.00 -13.27
N GLU A 724 -26.43 -8.63 -14.31
CA GLU A 724 -26.38 -10.09 -14.40
C GLU A 724 -25.34 -10.64 -13.40
N GLU A 725 -25.72 -11.62 -12.59
CA GLU A 725 -24.83 -12.22 -11.56
C GLU A 725 -24.25 -11.21 -10.53
N THR A 726 -24.81 -10.01 -10.42
CA THR A 726 -24.43 -9.03 -9.40
C THR A 726 -24.82 -9.52 -8.00
N LEU A 727 -23.86 -9.50 -7.07
CA LEU A 727 -24.08 -9.91 -5.68
C LEU A 727 -24.49 -8.70 -4.84
N LEU A 728 -25.67 -8.74 -4.23
CA LEU A 728 -26.28 -7.63 -3.48
C LEU A 728 -26.64 -8.00 -2.04
N GLU A 729 -26.18 -9.14 -1.55
CA GLU A 729 -26.52 -9.59 -0.21
C GLU A 729 -26.09 -8.54 0.83
N PHE A 730 -27.02 -8.13 1.69
CA PHE A 730 -26.84 -7.11 2.74
C PHE A 730 -26.57 -5.68 2.25
N ALA A 731 -26.71 -5.41 0.96
CA ALA A 731 -26.62 -4.03 0.47
C ALA A 731 -27.85 -3.19 0.88
N ASP A 732 -27.64 -1.93 1.28
CA ASP A 732 -28.70 -0.98 1.60
C ASP A 732 -29.29 -0.38 0.32
N ILE A 733 -30.26 -1.06 -0.30
CA ILE A 733 -30.89 -0.61 -1.56
C ILE A 733 -32.17 0.23 -1.34
N LYS A 734 -32.31 0.91 -0.20
CA LYS A 734 -33.50 1.74 0.05
C LYS A 734 -33.46 3.04 -0.72
N MET A 735 -34.62 3.48 -1.19
CA MET A 735 -34.79 4.66 -2.05
C MET A 735 -33.99 4.58 -3.36
N THR A 736 -33.34 3.45 -3.63
CA THR A 736 -32.58 3.19 -4.84
C THR A 736 -33.54 3.09 -6.02
N LYS A 737 -33.25 3.86 -7.07
CA LYS A 737 -34.05 3.85 -8.30
C LYS A 737 -33.61 2.70 -9.19
N LEU A 738 -34.21 1.52 -8.99
CA LEU A 738 -34.09 0.39 -9.89
C LEU A 738 -35.04 0.59 -11.08
N SER A 739 -34.58 0.34 -12.31
CA SER A 739 -35.48 0.35 -13.47
C SER A 739 -36.61 -0.67 -13.27
N ARG A 740 -37.87 -0.25 -13.33
CA ARG A 740 -38.99 -1.18 -13.44
C ARG A 740 -38.92 -1.84 -14.81
N LYS A 741 -38.70 -3.16 -14.85
CA LYS A 741 -39.07 -3.95 -16.02
C LYS A 741 -40.59 -3.95 -16.19
#